data_AF-A0A150J9G6-F1
#
_entry.id   AF-A0A150J9G6-F1
#
_cell.length_a   1.000
_cell.length_b   1.000
_cell.length_c   1.000
_cell.angle_alpha   90.00
_cell.angle_beta   90.00
_cell.angle_gamma   90.00
#
_symmetry.space_group_name_H-M   'P 1'
#
loop_
_entity.id
_entity.type
_entity.pdbx_description
1 polymer ?
#
loop_
_entity_poly.entity_id
_entity_poly.type
_entity_poly.pdbx_seq_one_letter_code
_entity_poly.pdbx_strand_id
1 'polypeptide(L)'
;MVSGSGTQADPYVLSSFSDLELLGSAPYTLDKYYKLGADIDASPTQDANYNGGAGWLPRGEATTKFTGGFNGDGYEISGLYINRPTTDNVGLFGYVTVGITNLNLTDVNITGKSYVGGVVGRCSTGGVVFSSLLVTGSIKANSSYLGGVIGAYEATGGSGAINNCTNTADLSGTDYIGGIAGYCQKVNSLGCSVNADITGANYIGGIFGRYGYPQVTLQSFTIEGTISATGSQIGGAVGIITYGVTITGFDISNTLSISVSSTSDNIGGVVGKNESTAYTSAINNGSVAINITGRDGVGGIIGYTGITTFSSVSYTGTVTGRTNIGGIAGVWGYGSGVTFGTATVSGSVVGTGNNIGGFIGGVLNGGTVAGLNNKNISITASSTSDSVGGIIGGQPVASAYALTISKCISTKSISGRDNLGGIIGYAYNAAISDCMQRGNVSGRGSIGGMIGYLRNSTSSINRCLVLGDISGTGDRVGGMLGGTYDYNLLLTIDQCLYHGAISGVNYVGGIAGSATWSNTSSEIKNSLSIGTLTVSGTPNYAGGIAGICMAKITNCYSRMDVNGYGHTGGLVGRQDSKTITNSYSMGAVAGNNNVGGLVGSINTGTATDCFWDTQTSNQANSALGTGKTTAQMKDQNTYTNWDFNTPIWVIENNNHNKGYPYLFFLKYLDGSIAAAASLSTSLTVTPSAVTQGIVGVISAQSTISGDLKRVRSIAAAVTCSSSIVGSISRILEMESSMGGVGSNSASLSRVIRILSESTGGSFSSGILERLTKLNSNIQVVGNSTGDLSRGLKLNSNIVTAANSTGEISRNVNLDSETTGESTVTGELSKWMLFLSEVSGISSIMGMLQGIRGLQGRVEADSSLTANMIYITLLKGVITGVVNVTGRLSRIMLLAATITGTSYTSVILTYIINFKEILCNITFKQSSIKYKIFYNTVKSKIKQSKIIFRIID
;
A
#
# COMPACT_ATOMS: atom_id res chain seq x y z
N MET A 1 58.56 7.08 -25.73
CA MET A 1 57.56 6.30 -26.48
C MET A 1 56.85 5.43 -25.46
N VAL A 2 55.52 5.47 -25.45
CA VAL A 2 54.71 4.56 -24.62
C VAL A 2 54.86 3.11 -25.12
N SER A 3 54.72 2.14 -24.22
CA SER A 3 54.74 0.71 -24.56
C SER A 3 53.41 0.28 -25.19
N GLY A 4 53.44 -0.83 -25.94
CA GLY A 4 52.30 -1.36 -26.70
C GLY A 4 52.26 -0.90 -28.16
N SER A 5 51.36 -1.48 -28.95
CA SER A 5 51.17 -1.21 -30.39
C SER A 5 49.87 -0.45 -30.72
N GLY A 6 49.05 -0.14 -29.71
CA GLY A 6 47.78 0.57 -29.87
C GLY A 6 46.66 -0.28 -30.46
N THR A 7 46.81 -1.61 -30.45
CA THR A 7 45.77 -2.56 -30.87
C THR A 7 44.95 -3.01 -29.67
N GLN A 8 43.76 -3.59 -29.88
CA GLN A 8 42.93 -4.07 -28.77
C GLN A 8 43.63 -5.13 -27.91
N ALA A 9 44.45 -5.99 -28.53
CA ALA A 9 45.20 -7.04 -27.83
C ALA A 9 46.46 -6.52 -27.12
N ASP A 10 46.98 -5.38 -27.59
CA ASP A 10 48.21 -4.76 -27.09
C ASP A 10 48.07 -3.22 -27.09
N PRO A 11 47.27 -2.68 -26.14
CA PRO A 11 46.97 -1.26 -26.06
C PRO A 11 48.19 -0.45 -25.63
N TYR A 12 48.25 0.82 -26.02
CA TYR A 12 49.26 1.74 -25.51
C TYR A 12 49.09 1.96 -24.00
N VAL A 13 50.20 1.91 -23.25
CA VAL A 13 50.19 2.07 -21.79
C VAL A 13 50.60 3.49 -21.40
N LEU A 14 49.69 4.24 -20.78
CA LEU A 14 49.92 5.60 -20.31
C LEU A 14 50.26 5.57 -18.81
N SER A 15 51.44 6.06 -18.41
CA SER A 15 51.92 5.96 -17.02
C SER A 15 52.33 7.31 -16.41
N SER A 16 52.09 8.41 -17.13
CA SER A 16 52.44 9.76 -16.70
C SER A 16 51.55 10.80 -17.38
N PHE A 17 51.53 12.04 -16.86
CA PHE A 17 50.83 13.14 -17.50
C PHE A 17 51.31 13.38 -18.94
N SER A 18 52.62 13.35 -19.16
CA SER A 18 53.20 13.51 -20.50
C SER A 18 52.75 12.40 -21.47
N ASP A 19 52.53 11.17 -21.01
CA ASP A 19 51.95 10.12 -21.85
C ASP A 19 50.48 10.40 -22.18
N LEU A 20 49.71 10.88 -21.21
CA LEU A 20 48.31 11.24 -21.40
C LEU A 20 48.17 12.35 -22.44
N GLU A 21 49.08 13.32 -22.47
CA GLU A 21 49.10 14.40 -23.46
C GLU A 21 49.28 13.90 -24.91
N LEU A 22 49.91 12.74 -25.10
CA LEU A 22 50.10 12.14 -26.41
C LEU A 22 48.78 11.66 -27.04
N LEU A 23 47.72 11.45 -26.25
CA LEU A 23 46.45 10.92 -26.75
C LEU A 23 45.86 11.81 -27.86
N GLY A 24 45.76 11.28 -29.08
CA GLY A 24 45.29 11.99 -30.27
C GLY A 24 46.39 12.65 -31.12
N SER A 25 47.66 12.56 -30.72
CA SER A 25 48.82 13.00 -31.53
C SER A 25 49.41 11.84 -32.32
N ALA A 26 50.06 12.07 -33.47
CA ALA A 26 50.71 10.97 -34.20
C ALA A 26 51.96 10.47 -33.45
N PRO A 27 52.18 9.15 -33.29
CA PRO A 27 51.42 8.00 -33.82
C PRO A 27 50.28 7.45 -32.93
N TYR A 28 49.98 8.12 -31.82
CA TYR A 28 48.96 7.81 -30.81
C TYR A 28 47.59 8.41 -31.17
N THR A 29 47.03 8.02 -32.32
CA THR A 29 45.79 8.58 -32.87
C THR A 29 44.51 8.12 -32.14
N LEU A 30 43.40 8.82 -32.35
CA LEU A 30 42.12 8.61 -31.62
C LEU A 30 41.38 7.30 -31.95
N ASP A 31 41.86 6.53 -32.92
CA ASP A 31 41.37 5.19 -33.31
C ASP A 31 42.13 4.03 -32.62
N LYS A 32 43.16 4.33 -31.83
CA LYS A 32 44.00 3.34 -31.13
C LYS A 32 43.47 3.00 -29.74
N TYR A 33 43.92 1.87 -29.22
CA TYR A 33 43.54 1.37 -27.90
C TYR A 33 44.56 1.79 -26.85
N TYR A 34 44.05 2.23 -25.70
CA TYR A 34 44.84 2.75 -24.58
C TYR A 34 44.45 2.07 -23.28
N LYS A 35 45.42 1.94 -22.38
CA LYS A 35 45.19 1.66 -20.97
C LYS A 35 46.09 2.47 -20.06
N LEU A 36 45.68 2.69 -18.82
CA LEU A 36 46.57 3.24 -17.82
C LEU A 36 47.51 2.15 -17.27
N GLY A 37 48.74 2.54 -16.94
CA GLY A 37 49.75 1.71 -16.28
C GLY A 37 50.16 2.21 -14.89
N ALA A 38 49.71 3.40 -14.51
CA ALA A 38 49.91 4.02 -13.21
C ALA A 38 48.85 5.12 -13.00
N ASP A 39 48.72 5.59 -11.76
CA ASP A 39 47.95 6.81 -11.46
C ASP A 39 48.62 8.04 -12.11
N ILE A 40 47.81 8.97 -12.62
CA ILE A 40 48.27 10.15 -13.35
C ILE A 40 47.78 11.42 -12.66
N ASP A 41 48.73 12.27 -12.25
CA ASP A 41 48.43 13.64 -11.78
C ASP A 41 48.24 14.59 -12.98
N ALA A 42 47.01 15.06 -13.19
CA ALA A 42 46.63 16.02 -14.21
C ALA A 42 46.52 17.47 -13.69
N SER A 43 46.98 17.77 -12.46
CA SER A 43 47.07 19.13 -11.94
C SER A 43 47.87 20.12 -12.81
N PRO A 44 48.84 19.73 -13.67
CA PRO A 44 49.45 20.66 -14.61
C PRO A 44 48.46 21.36 -15.55
N THR A 45 47.26 20.79 -15.77
CA THR A 45 46.24 21.46 -16.59
C THR A 45 45.65 22.70 -15.91
N GLN A 46 45.89 22.91 -14.62
CA GLN A 46 45.46 24.09 -13.87
C GLN A 46 46.36 25.32 -14.10
N ASP A 47 47.57 25.13 -14.66
CA ASP A 47 48.49 26.24 -14.92
C ASP A 47 47.85 27.26 -15.87
N ALA A 48 47.96 28.54 -15.53
CA ALA A 48 47.41 29.65 -16.33
C ALA A 48 47.99 29.72 -17.76
N ASN A 49 49.17 29.14 -17.99
CA ASN A 49 49.81 29.04 -19.30
C ASN A 49 49.39 27.78 -20.08
N TYR A 50 48.86 26.76 -19.40
CA TYR A 50 48.43 25.52 -20.04
C TYR A 50 47.20 25.76 -20.90
N ASN A 51 47.35 25.66 -22.22
CA ASN A 51 46.33 26.02 -23.20
C ASN A 51 45.72 27.43 -22.96
N GLY A 52 46.53 28.38 -22.51
CA GLY A 52 46.09 29.74 -22.18
C GLY A 52 45.10 29.81 -21.02
N GLY A 53 45.21 28.88 -20.06
CA GLY A 53 44.37 28.81 -18.85
C GLY A 53 43.02 28.14 -19.06
N ALA A 54 42.74 27.64 -20.26
CA ALA A 54 41.53 26.85 -20.55
C ALA A 54 41.62 25.40 -20.05
N GLY A 55 42.79 24.97 -19.58
CA GLY A 55 43.05 23.63 -19.09
C GLY A 55 43.06 22.56 -20.18
N TRP A 56 42.70 21.33 -19.82
CA TRP A 56 42.72 20.19 -20.71
C TRP A 56 41.87 20.43 -21.98
N LEU A 57 42.38 19.94 -23.10
CA LEU A 57 41.67 19.91 -24.37
C LEU A 57 40.94 18.57 -24.49
N PRO A 58 39.59 18.52 -24.45
CA PRO A 58 38.84 17.28 -24.56
C PRO A 58 39.26 16.45 -25.78
N ARG A 59 39.42 15.14 -25.59
CA ARG A 59 39.87 14.25 -26.67
C ARG A 59 38.69 13.70 -27.44
N GLY A 60 38.70 13.90 -28.75
CA GLY A 60 37.57 13.61 -29.61
C GLY A 60 36.56 14.76 -29.66
N GLU A 61 36.16 15.12 -30.88
CA GLU A 61 35.21 16.19 -31.18
C GLU A 61 34.23 15.72 -32.26
N ALA A 62 33.27 16.57 -32.65
CA ALA A 62 32.21 16.19 -33.59
C ALA A 62 32.74 15.72 -34.96
N THR A 63 33.84 16.32 -35.43
CA THR A 63 34.53 16.05 -36.70
C THR A 63 35.49 14.87 -36.62
N THR A 64 36.21 14.71 -35.51
CA THR A 64 37.16 13.62 -35.29
C THR A 64 36.88 12.99 -33.93
N LYS A 65 36.04 11.96 -33.93
CA LYS A 65 35.59 11.27 -32.72
C LYS A 65 36.66 10.34 -32.19
N PHE A 66 36.61 10.06 -30.89
CA PHE A 66 37.40 8.98 -30.29
C PHE A 66 36.73 7.63 -30.59
N THR A 67 37.43 6.79 -31.36
CA THR A 67 36.92 5.51 -31.87
C THR A 67 37.71 4.30 -31.37
N GLY A 68 38.88 4.52 -30.76
CA GLY A 68 39.70 3.47 -30.15
C GLY A 68 39.35 3.24 -28.67
N GLY A 69 39.68 2.08 -28.11
CA GLY A 69 39.27 1.73 -26.73
C GLY A 69 40.09 2.44 -25.64
N PHE A 70 39.46 2.73 -24.49
CA PHE A 70 40.17 3.23 -23.31
C PHE A 70 39.77 2.45 -22.05
N ASN A 71 40.77 1.90 -21.37
CA ASN A 71 40.59 1.17 -20.11
C ASN A 71 41.49 1.78 -19.02
N GLY A 72 40.92 2.31 -17.96
CA GLY A 72 41.70 2.86 -16.86
C GLY A 72 42.44 1.82 -16.01
N ASP A 73 42.15 0.52 -16.20
CA ASP A 73 42.75 -0.60 -15.44
C ASP A 73 42.66 -0.44 -13.91
N GLY A 74 41.72 0.40 -13.44
CA GLY A 74 41.53 0.75 -12.03
C GLY A 74 42.35 1.94 -11.51
N TYR A 75 43.26 2.47 -12.31
CA TYR A 75 44.09 3.64 -11.95
C TYR A 75 43.29 4.96 -12.01
N GLU A 76 43.79 5.96 -11.30
CA GLU A 76 43.20 7.30 -11.26
C GLU A 76 43.88 8.31 -12.18
N ILE A 77 43.11 9.29 -12.63
CA ILE A 77 43.60 10.57 -13.14
C ILE A 77 43.09 11.66 -12.20
N SER A 78 43.98 12.32 -11.47
CA SER A 78 43.63 13.29 -10.42
C SER A 78 43.85 14.74 -10.85
N GLY A 79 43.12 15.69 -10.26
CA GLY A 79 43.36 17.13 -10.44
C GLY A 79 43.04 17.70 -11.82
N LEU A 80 42.28 16.97 -12.64
CA LEU A 80 41.94 17.37 -14.02
C LEU A 80 41.13 18.67 -14.05
N TYR A 81 41.68 19.71 -14.66
CA TYR A 81 41.01 20.99 -14.86
C TYR A 81 40.69 21.28 -16.32
N ILE A 82 39.44 21.68 -16.57
CA ILE A 82 38.93 22.16 -17.87
C ILE A 82 38.07 23.41 -17.63
N ASN A 83 38.41 24.54 -18.25
CA ASN A 83 37.60 25.76 -18.18
C ASN A 83 37.28 26.28 -19.58
N ARG A 84 36.20 25.74 -20.15
CA ARG A 84 35.75 26.00 -21.53
C ARG A 84 34.26 26.38 -21.56
N PRO A 85 33.87 27.51 -20.94
CA PRO A 85 32.48 27.85 -20.64
C PRO A 85 31.56 28.04 -21.85
N THR A 86 32.13 28.16 -23.06
CA THR A 86 31.42 28.36 -24.33
C THR A 86 31.53 27.16 -25.27
N THR A 87 32.22 26.09 -24.87
CA THR A 87 32.48 24.90 -25.70
C THR A 87 31.52 23.77 -25.35
N ASP A 88 30.96 23.12 -26.36
CA ASP A 88 30.13 21.93 -26.21
C ASP A 88 30.98 20.64 -26.25
N ASN A 89 30.47 19.54 -25.71
CA ASN A 89 31.14 18.23 -25.64
C ASN A 89 32.43 18.29 -24.79
N VAL A 90 32.25 18.53 -23.49
CA VAL A 90 33.35 18.74 -22.55
C VAL A 90 33.44 17.56 -21.59
N GLY A 91 34.66 17.06 -21.41
CA GLY A 91 35.06 15.99 -20.49
C GLY A 91 36.52 15.60 -20.78
N LEU A 92 37.04 14.55 -20.13
CA LEU A 92 38.33 13.97 -20.54
C LEU A 92 38.30 13.64 -22.05
N PHE A 93 37.19 13.05 -22.50
CA PHE A 93 36.82 12.86 -23.88
C PHE A 93 35.62 13.73 -24.26
N GLY A 94 35.72 14.45 -25.37
CA GLY A 94 34.61 15.28 -25.85
C GLY A 94 33.52 14.43 -26.52
N TYR A 95 33.88 13.69 -27.57
CA TYR A 95 32.94 12.87 -28.34
C TYR A 95 33.51 11.46 -28.60
N VAL A 96 32.82 10.43 -28.13
CA VAL A 96 33.21 9.02 -28.27
C VAL A 96 32.20 8.19 -29.08
N THR A 97 32.66 7.12 -29.72
CA THR A 97 31.81 6.09 -30.34
C THR A 97 31.96 4.71 -29.71
N VAL A 98 32.79 4.60 -28.68
CA VAL A 98 33.16 3.36 -28.00
C VAL A 98 33.12 3.54 -26.48
N GLY A 99 33.14 2.41 -25.78
CA GLY A 99 33.04 2.37 -24.34
C GLY A 99 34.33 2.77 -23.65
N ILE A 100 34.20 3.35 -22.47
CA ILE A 100 35.30 3.63 -21.54
C ILE A 100 35.02 2.85 -20.27
N THR A 101 36.06 2.21 -19.72
CA THR A 101 35.90 1.30 -18.57
C THR A 101 37.00 1.46 -17.53
N ASN A 102 36.69 1.15 -16.27
CA ASN A 102 37.61 1.04 -15.13
C ASN A 102 38.51 2.27 -14.90
N LEU A 103 37.92 3.47 -14.95
CA LEU A 103 38.67 4.73 -14.82
C LEU A 103 38.13 5.55 -13.64
N ASN A 104 39.04 6.01 -12.80
CA ASN A 104 38.73 6.95 -11.72
C ASN A 104 39.22 8.35 -12.10
N LEU A 105 38.34 9.34 -12.10
CA LEU A 105 38.68 10.76 -12.18
C LEU A 105 38.45 11.40 -10.82
N THR A 106 39.51 11.86 -10.18
CA THR A 106 39.45 12.41 -8.82
C THR A 106 39.83 13.90 -8.82
N ASP A 107 39.17 14.68 -7.96
CA ASP A 107 39.40 16.13 -7.80
C ASP A 107 39.33 16.91 -9.13
N VAL A 108 38.29 16.65 -9.93
CA VAL A 108 38.10 17.36 -11.19
C VAL A 108 37.49 18.74 -10.97
N ASN A 109 37.87 19.70 -11.81
CA ASN A 109 37.18 20.99 -11.92
C ASN A 109 36.90 21.30 -13.39
N ILE A 110 35.67 21.02 -13.80
CA ILE A 110 35.28 21.01 -15.21
C ILE A 110 34.17 22.03 -15.43
N THR A 111 34.38 22.99 -16.34
CA THR A 111 33.37 23.94 -16.80
C THR A 111 33.23 23.87 -18.32
N GLY A 112 32.01 23.61 -18.81
CA GLY A 112 31.65 23.55 -20.21
C GLY A 112 30.36 24.32 -20.53
N LYS A 113 29.95 24.36 -21.81
CA LYS A 113 28.67 24.94 -22.24
C LYS A 113 27.53 23.92 -22.18
N SER A 114 27.52 22.94 -23.09
CA SER A 114 26.52 21.86 -23.16
C SER A 114 27.19 20.51 -23.44
N TYR A 115 26.51 19.40 -23.10
CA TYR A 115 27.08 18.05 -23.20
C TYR A 115 28.37 17.94 -22.38
N VAL A 116 28.24 18.17 -21.08
CA VAL A 116 29.36 18.20 -20.14
C VAL A 116 29.30 16.94 -19.26
N GLY A 117 30.37 16.18 -19.25
CA GLY A 117 30.56 15.04 -18.34
C GLY A 117 32.00 14.98 -17.83
N GLY A 118 32.24 14.32 -16.70
CA GLY A 118 33.60 14.14 -16.20
C GLY A 118 34.46 13.35 -17.19
N VAL A 119 33.96 12.19 -17.60
CA VAL A 119 34.67 11.28 -18.52
C VAL A 119 34.34 11.60 -19.98
N VAL A 120 33.06 11.73 -20.30
CA VAL A 120 32.59 11.86 -21.69
C VAL A 120 31.61 13.02 -21.83
N GLY A 121 31.84 13.91 -22.80
CA GLY A 121 30.84 14.90 -23.19
C GLY A 121 29.64 14.27 -23.89
N ARG A 122 29.86 13.56 -25.01
CA ARG A 122 28.79 12.94 -25.81
C ARG A 122 29.15 11.57 -26.40
N CYS A 123 28.18 10.67 -26.42
CA CYS A 123 28.20 9.43 -27.19
C CYS A 123 26.94 9.32 -28.05
N SER A 124 27.08 8.99 -29.34
CA SER A 124 25.95 8.86 -30.27
C SER A 124 25.78 7.47 -30.89
N THR A 125 26.58 6.50 -30.44
CA THR A 125 26.63 5.16 -31.03
C THR A 125 25.89 4.17 -30.14
N GLY A 126 24.90 3.46 -30.69
CA GLY A 126 24.19 2.40 -29.97
C GLY A 126 25.08 1.19 -29.66
N GLY A 127 24.74 0.43 -28.61
CA GLY A 127 25.48 -0.77 -28.20
C GLY A 127 26.80 -0.49 -27.46
N VAL A 128 27.09 0.77 -27.12
CA VAL A 128 28.26 1.16 -26.33
C VAL A 128 28.02 0.92 -24.85
N VAL A 129 29.05 0.45 -24.16
CA VAL A 129 29.02 0.17 -22.73
C VAL A 129 30.03 1.07 -22.01
N PHE A 130 29.54 1.82 -21.03
CA PHE A 130 30.36 2.53 -20.05
C PHE A 130 30.25 1.79 -18.73
N SER A 131 31.38 1.45 -18.10
CA SER A 131 31.30 0.72 -16.83
C SER A 131 32.47 0.96 -15.89
N SER A 132 32.18 0.90 -14.59
CA SER A 132 33.20 1.03 -13.54
C SER A 132 33.94 2.37 -13.65
N LEU A 133 33.18 3.47 -13.67
CA LEU A 133 33.73 4.82 -13.77
C LEU A 133 33.46 5.57 -12.47
N LEU A 134 34.45 6.24 -11.90
CA LEU A 134 34.29 7.12 -10.74
C LEU A 134 34.63 8.56 -11.14
N VAL A 135 33.81 9.52 -10.72
CA VAL A 135 34.11 10.95 -10.86
C VAL A 135 33.91 11.67 -9.52
N THR A 136 34.89 12.47 -9.10
CA THR A 136 34.85 13.30 -7.87
C THR A 136 35.32 14.73 -8.18
N GLY A 137 34.87 15.74 -7.43
CA GLY A 137 35.22 17.15 -7.64
C GLY A 137 34.01 18.04 -7.93
N SER A 138 34.09 18.92 -8.94
CA SER A 138 33.01 19.84 -9.33
C SER A 138 32.88 19.94 -10.85
N ILE A 139 31.65 19.83 -11.35
CA ILE A 139 31.34 19.91 -12.79
C ILE A 139 30.21 20.91 -13.04
N LYS A 140 30.47 21.84 -13.95
CA LYS A 140 29.55 22.91 -14.33
C LYS A 140 29.25 22.92 -15.82
N ALA A 141 27.97 23.02 -16.16
CA ALA A 141 27.51 23.34 -17.50
C ALA A 141 26.82 24.72 -17.49
N ASN A 142 27.19 25.61 -18.41
CA ASN A 142 26.51 26.91 -18.54
C ASN A 142 25.16 26.82 -19.29
N SER A 143 24.83 25.64 -19.83
CA SER A 143 23.58 25.35 -20.54
C SER A 143 23.10 23.93 -20.18
N SER A 144 22.72 23.13 -21.18
CA SER A 144 22.02 21.86 -21.00
C SER A 144 22.92 20.61 -21.07
N TYR A 145 22.39 19.47 -20.64
CA TYR A 145 22.99 18.14 -20.76
C TYR A 145 24.25 18.00 -19.92
N LEU A 146 24.06 17.99 -18.60
CA LEU A 146 25.12 17.81 -17.60
C LEU A 146 25.00 16.42 -16.98
N GLY A 147 26.07 15.64 -17.08
CA GLY A 147 26.24 14.37 -16.38
C GLY A 147 27.44 14.41 -15.46
N GLY A 148 27.41 13.71 -14.33
CA GLY A 148 28.64 13.51 -13.55
C GLY A 148 29.69 12.72 -14.32
N VAL A 149 29.25 11.69 -15.06
CA VAL A 149 30.14 10.80 -15.83
C VAL A 149 30.04 11.09 -17.33
N ILE A 150 28.81 11.17 -17.87
CA ILE A 150 28.54 11.29 -19.31
C ILE A 150 27.55 12.44 -19.55
N GLY A 151 27.92 13.47 -20.31
CA GLY A 151 26.98 14.56 -20.63
C GLY A 151 25.71 14.08 -21.33
N ALA A 152 25.86 13.35 -22.44
CA ALA A 152 24.74 12.69 -23.12
C ALA A 152 25.11 11.38 -23.81
N TYR A 153 24.22 10.40 -23.70
CA TYR A 153 24.21 9.18 -24.51
C TYR A 153 22.95 9.19 -25.40
N GLU A 154 23.14 9.54 -26.67
CA GLU A 154 22.14 9.69 -27.72
C GLU A 154 22.30 8.63 -28.82
N ALA A 155 22.01 7.37 -28.49
CA ALA A 155 22.22 6.26 -29.40
C ALA A 155 21.30 6.28 -30.64
N THR A 156 21.91 6.25 -31.83
CA THR A 156 21.29 5.62 -33.02
C THR A 156 21.76 4.17 -33.12
N GLY A 157 20.86 3.21 -33.37
CA GLY A 157 21.18 1.76 -33.33
C GLY A 157 20.88 1.09 -31.97
N GLY A 158 21.47 -0.08 -31.71
CA GLY A 158 21.14 -0.99 -30.58
C GLY A 158 21.26 -0.41 -29.17
N SER A 159 20.79 -1.16 -28.16
CA SER A 159 20.77 -0.69 -26.77
C SER A 159 22.17 -0.71 -26.13
N GLY A 160 22.60 0.41 -25.56
CA GLY A 160 23.85 0.54 -24.80
C GLY A 160 23.66 0.23 -23.30
N ALA A 161 24.74 0.40 -22.53
CA ALA A 161 24.69 0.27 -21.08
C ALA A 161 25.58 1.27 -20.32
N ILE A 162 25.13 1.70 -19.14
CA ILE A 162 25.92 2.46 -18.16
C ILE A 162 25.83 1.71 -16.83
N ASN A 163 26.92 1.05 -16.44
CA ASN A 163 26.92 0.09 -15.33
C ASN A 163 27.98 0.41 -14.28
N ASN A 164 27.62 0.33 -13.00
CA ASN A 164 28.56 0.48 -11.88
C ASN A 164 29.37 1.79 -11.96
N CYS A 165 28.74 2.87 -12.41
CA CYS A 165 29.36 4.18 -12.44
C CYS A 165 28.97 4.98 -11.19
N THR A 166 29.93 5.70 -10.63
CA THR A 166 29.77 6.48 -9.42
C THR A 166 30.10 7.95 -9.68
N ASN A 167 29.24 8.85 -9.24
CA ASN A 167 29.54 10.28 -9.19
C ASN A 167 29.49 10.79 -7.75
N THR A 168 30.55 11.46 -7.34
CA THR A 168 30.62 12.24 -6.09
C THR A 168 30.98 13.71 -6.36
N ALA A 169 31.06 14.09 -7.65
CA ALA A 169 31.30 15.47 -8.03
C ALA A 169 30.01 16.30 -7.98
N ASP A 170 30.08 17.48 -7.38
CA ASP A 170 28.96 18.40 -7.33
C ASP A 170 28.64 18.94 -8.74
N LEU A 171 27.35 19.03 -9.05
CA LEU A 171 26.87 19.36 -10.38
C LEU A 171 26.08 20.67 -10.37
N SER A 172 26.46 21.61 -11.24
CA SER A 172 25.73 22.86 -11.45
C SER A 172 25.44 23.09 -12.93
N GLY A 173 24.16 23.15 -13.30
CA GLY A 173 23.73 23.33 -14.69
C GLY A 173 22.40 24.06 -14.83
N THR A 174 21.84 24.11 -16.04
CA THR A 174 20.49 24.64 -16.25
C THR A 174 19.47 23.52 -16.46
N ASP A 175 19.59 22.74 -17.54
CA ASP A 175 18.57 21.76 -17.93
C ASP A 175 19.18 20.39 -18.24
N TYR A 176 18.40 19.32 -18.05
CA TYR A 176 18.81 17.94 -18.32
C TYR A 176 20.07 17.57 -17.53
N ILE A 177 19.93 17.54 -16.21
CA ILE A 177 21.04 17.27 -15.29
C ILE A 177 20.82 15.90 -14.66
N GLY A 178 21.81 15.03 -14.80
CA GLY A 178 21.83 13.71 -14.17
C GLY A 178 23.12 13.50 -13.40
N GLY A 179 23.05 12.95 -12.19
CA GLY A 179 24.27 12.62 -11.44
C GLY A 179 25.20 11.67 -12.20
N ILE A 180 24.66 10.78 -13.04
CA ILE A 180 25.46 9.96 -13.95
C ILE A 180 25.45 10.51 -15.36
N ALA A 181 24.26 10.79 -15.92
CA ALA A 181 24.15 11.36 -17.25
C ALA A 181 22.98 12.32 -17.45
N GLY A 182 23.23 13.44 -18.13
CA GLY A 182 22.20 14.45 -18.38
C GLY A 182 21.08 13.94 -19.28
N TYR A 183 21.45 13.20 -20.33
CA TYR A 183 20.53 12.65 -21.31
C TYR A 183 20.88 11.23 -21.69
N CYS A 184 19.92 10.31 -21.66
CA CYS A 184 20.10 8.91 -22.01
C CYS A 184 18.93 8.38 -22.84
N GLN A 185 19.25 7.86 -24.03
CA GLN A 185 18.34 7.13 -24.90
C GLN A 185 18.86 5.73 -25.18
N LYS A 186 17.98 4.72 -25.09
CA LYS A 186 18.31 3.30 -25.37
C LYS A 186 19.43 2.73 -24.49
N VAL A 187 19.51 3.16 -23.24
CA VAL A 187 20.55 2.72 -22.30
C VAL A 187 19.91 1.88 -21.21
N ASN A 188 20.45 0.69 -20.95
CA ASN A 188 20.18 0.01 -19.69
C ASN A 188 21.18 0.48 -18.65
N SER A 189 20.74 0.62 -17.40
CA SER A 189 21.62 1.02 -16.31
C SER A 189 21.45 0.12 -15.11
N LEU A 190 22.59 -0.31 -14.56
CA LEU A 190 22.67 -1.19 -13.42
C LEU A 190 23.73 -0.69 -12.44
N GLY A 191 23.43 -0.64 -11.15
CA GLY A 191 24.46 -0.49 -10.12
C GLY A 191 25.09 0.90 -10.02
N CYS A 192 24.48 1.94 -10.59
CA CYS A 192 25.07 3.28 -10.54
C CYS A 192 24.81 3.98 -9.20
N SER A 193 25.77 4.80 -8.75
CA SER A 193 25.72 5.47 -7.45
C SER A 193 26.00 6.97 -7.59
N VAL A 194 25.27 7.79 -6.86
CA VAL A 194 25.50 9.24 -6.82
C VAL A 194 25.49 9.70 -5.37
N ASN A 195 26.53 10.42 -4.96
CA ASN A 195 26.62 11.08 -3.66
C ASN A 195 27.19 12.48 -3.87
N ALA A 196 26.33 13.40 -4.31
CA ALA A 196 26.73 14.75 -4.75
C ALA A 196 25.55 15.72 -4.64
N ASP A 197 25.86 17.01 -4.51
CA ASP A 197 24.85 18.06 -4.63
C ASP A 197 24.60 18.41 -6.10
N ILE A 198 23.32 18.43 -6.49
CA ILE A 198 22.87 18.69 -7.86
C ILE A 198 21.98 19.94 -7.87
N THR A 199 22.46 20.99 -8.55
CA THR A 199 21.74 22.26 -8.68
C THR A 199 21.41 22.57 -10.14
N GLY A 200 20.16 22.95 -10.42
CA GLY A 200 19.78 23.48 -11.72
C GLY A 200 18.37 24.04 -11.85
N ALA A 201 17.82 24.02 -13.07
CA ALA A 201 16.48 24.51 -13.39
C ALA A 201 15.51 23.36 -13.72
N ASN A 202 15.60 22.72 -14.89
CA ASN A 202 14.61 21.74 -15.34
C ASN A 202 15.18 20.36 -15.65
N TYR A 203 14.32 19.34 -15.59
CA TYR A 203 14.65 17.96 -15.98
C TYR A 203 15.87 17.41 -15.20
N ILE A 204 15.78 17.46 -13.87
CA ILE A 204 16.87 17.03 -12.99
C ILE A 204 16.54 15.67 -12.40
N GLY A 205 17.48 14.74 -12.51
CA GLY A 205 17.41 13.44 -11.83
C GLY A 205 18.73 13.13 -11.13
N GLY A 206 18.68 12.43 -10.00
CA GLY A 206 19.89 12.00 -9.32
C GLY A 206 20.73 11.03 -10.16
N ILE A 207 20.13 10.20 -11.02
CA ILE A 207 20.87 9.36 -11.98
C ILE A 207 20.85 9.97 -13.37
N PHE A 208 19.64 10.25 -13.90
CA PHE A 208 19.44 10.73 -15.26
C PHE A 208 18.56 11.98 -15.33
N GLY A 209 18.98 13.01 -16.05
CA GLY A 209 18.12 14.17 -16.30
C GLY A 209 16.92 13.79 -17.17
N ARG A 210 17.21 13.25 -18.37
CA ARG A 210 16.22 12.65 -19.26
C ARG A 210 16.57 11.21 -19.58
N TYR A 211 15.58 10.33 -19.49
CA TYR A 211 15.72 8.92 -19.75
C TYR A 211 14.54 8.38 -20.58
N GLY A 212 14.77 7.61 -21.62
CA GLY A 212 13.65 6.95 -22.26
C GLY A 212 13.91 6.33 -23.61
N TYR A 213 13.51 5.08 -23.73
CA TYR A 213 13.24 4.35 -24.95
C TYR A 213 12.40 3.13 -24.56
N PRO A 214 11.56 2.53 -25.43
CA PRO A 214 10.85 1.33 -25.06
C PRO A 214 11.78 0.22 -24.53
N GLN A 215 11.39 -0.42 -23.42
CA GLN A 215 12.05 -1.62 -22.85
C GLN A 215 13.45 -1.41 -22.26
N VAL A 216 13.87 -0.17 -21.95
CA VAL A 216 15.10 0.04 -21.16
C VAL A 216 14.84 -0.03 -19.66
N THR A 217 15.86 -0.45 -18.91
CA THR A 217 15.77 -0.67 -17.46
C THR A 217 16.79 0.17 -16.70
N LEU A 218 16.35 0.82 -15.62
CA LEU A 218 17.20 1.42 -14.58
C LEU A 218 17.05 0.59 -13.30
N GLN A 219 18.15 0.01 -12.83
CA GLN A 219 18.14 -0.97 -11.74
C GLN A 219 19.27 -0.75 -10.72
N SER A 220 18.95 -1.04 -9.45
CA SER A 220 19.93 -1.12 -8.36
C SER A 220 20.82 0.11 -8.24
N PHE A 221 20.20 1.30 -8.19
CA PHE A 221 20.93 2.56 -8.06
C PHE A 221 20.83 3.12 -6.64
N THR A 222 21.80 3.96 -6.27
CA THR A 222 21.85 4.66 -4.97
C THR A 222 22.03 6.16 -5.21
N ILE A 223 21.37 6.98 -4.39
CA ILE A 223 21.37 8.44 -4.53
C ILE A 223 21.42 9.05 -3.14
N GLU A 224 22.47 9.80 -2.88
CA GLU A 224 22.74 10.57 -1.67
C GLU A 224 23.11 12.01 -2.09
N GLY A 225 22.97 12.97 -1.18
CA GLY A 225 23.20 14.40 -1.46
C GLY A 225 21.90 15.18 -1.68
N THR A 226 21.96 16.42 -2.17
CA THR A 226 20.76 17.26 -2.33
C THR A 226 20.43 17.52 -3.79
N ILE A 227 19.12 17.62 -4.11
CA ILE A 227 18.66 18.12 -5.41
C ILE A 227 17.91 19.44 -5.18
N SER A 228 18.48 20.51 -5.71
CA SER A 228 17.94 21.87 -5.62
C SER A 228 17.61 22.41 -7.00
N ALA A 229 16.33 22.72 -7.25
CA ALA A 229 15.86 23.15 -8.56
C ALA A 229 15.06 24.45 -8.53
N THR A 230 15.23 25.27 -9.57
CA THR A 230 14.44 26.50 -9.79
C THR A 230 13.32 26.35 -10.81
N GLY A 231 13.26 25.22 -11.51
CA GLY A 231 12.30 24.91 -12.57
C GLY A 231 11.44 23.68 -12.27
N SER A 232 11.18 22.85 -13.29
CA SER A 232 10.19 21.77 -13.25
C SER A 232 10.77 20.40 -13.58
N GLN A 233 9.99 19.35 -13.27
CA GLN A 233 10.27 17.96 -13.68
C GLN A 233 11.51 17.40 -13.01
N ILE A 234 11.42 17.31 -11.69
CA ILE A 234 12.53 16.95 -10.80
C ILE A 234 12.21 15.60 -10.18
N GLY A 235 13.07 14.62 -10.44
CA GLY A 235 12.98 13.30 -9.85
C GLY A 235 14.17 13.05 -8.94
N GLY A 236 14.00 12.26 -7.89
CA GLY A 236 15.15 11.80 -7.13
C GLY A 236 16.10 10.97 -7.99
N ALA A 237 15.59 10.14 -8.93
CA ALA A 237 16.39 9.34 -9.85
C ALA A 237 16.37 9.85 -11.29
N VAL A 238 15.19 10.18 -11.81
CA VAL A 238 14.98 10.57 -13.21
C VAL A 238 14.14 11.84 -13.30
N GLY A 239 14.64 12.88 -13.95
CA GLY A 239 13.85 14.12 -14.16
C GLY A 239 12.63 13.87 -15.04
N ILE A 240 12.87 13.42 -16.28
CA ILE A 240 11.82 13.15 -17.26
C ILE A 240 11.98 11.81 -17.97
N ILE A 241 10.85 11.12 -18.16
CA ILE A 241 10.70 9.92 -18.99
C ILE A 241 9.93 10.25 -20.27
N THR A 242 10.51 10.00 -21.44
CA THR A 242 9.83 10.25 -22.74
C THR A 242 9.11 9.02 -23.30
N TYR A 243 9.65 7.83 -23.08
CA TYR A 243 9.10 6.55 -23.56
C TYR A 243 9.11 5.54 -22.42
N GLY A 244 8.19 4.57 -22.42
CA GLY A 244 8.02 3.61 -21.35
C GLY A 244 9.31 2.88 -20.95
N VAL A 245 9.68 2.98 -19.66
CA VAL A 245 10.88 2.37 -19.07
C VAL A 245 10.52 1.52 -17.85
N THR A 246 11.43 0.63 -17.45
CA THR A 246 11.33 -0.06 -16.16
C THR A 246 12.32 0.55 -15.17
N ILE A 247 11.86 0.94 -13.98
CA ILE A 247 12.68 1.37 -12.84
C ILE A 247 12.42 0.39 -11.70
N THR A 248 13.46 -0.28 -11.21
CA THR A 248 13.30 -1.35 -10.22
C THR A 248 14.46 -1.48 -9.26
N GLY A 249 14.20 -2.00 -8.05
CA GLY A 249 15.24 -2.31 -7.08
C GLY A 249 15.94 -1.05 -6.56
N PHE A 250 15.16 -0.04 -6.20
CA PHE A 250 15.65 1.23 -5.68
C PHE A 250 15.35 1.36 -4.19
N ASP A 251 16.29 1.94 -3.44
CA ASP A 251 16.06 2.39 -2.07
C ASP A 251 16.64 3.80 -1.94
N ILE A 252 15.75 4.79 -1.85
CA ILE A 252 16.11 6.20 -1.70
C ILE A 252 15.78 6.58 -0.26
N SER A 253 16.67 6.22 0.68
CA SER A 253 16.46 6.44 2.11
C SER A 253 17.58 7.27 2.75
N ASN A 254 17.22 8.14 3.70
CA ASN A 254 18.09 8.80 4.69
C ASN A 254 19.08 9.89 4.25
N THR A 255 19.20 10.26 2.96
CA THR A 255 20.25 11.22 2.54
C THR A 255 19.86 12.20 1.44
N LEU A 256 18.69 12.05 0.82
CA LEU A 256 18.25 12.91 -0.30
C LEU A 256 17.17 13.89 0.11
N SER A 257 17.37 15.19 -0.12
CA SER A 257 16.30 16.19 -0.05
C SER A 257 16.01 16.75 -1.43
N ILE A 258 14.73 16.77 -1.81
CA ILE A 258 14.28 17.38 -3.07
C ILE A 258 13.52 18.65 -2.73
N SER A 259 14.04 19.78 -3.18
CA SER A 259 13.41 21.10 -3.00
C SER A 259 13.33 21.86 -4.30
N VAL A 260 12.20 22.53 -4.52
CA VAL A 260 11.96 23.35 -5.71
C VAL A 260 11.40 24.72 -5.34
N SER A 261 12.00 25.78 -5.88
CA SER A 261 11.61 27.19 -5.64
C SER A 261 10.85 27.83 -6.82
N SER A 262 10.21 27.02 -7.66
CA SER A 262 9.66 27.45 -8.96
C SER A 262 8.18 27.81 -8.94
N THR A 263 7.74 28.52 -10.00
CA THR A 263 6.33 28.61 -10.41
C THR A 263 5.93 27.52 -11.43
N SER A 264 6.61 26.38 -11.47
CA SER A 264 6.30 25.24 -12.34
C SER A 264 6.55 23.92 -11.61
N ASP A 265 6.08 22.80 -12.18
CA ASP A 265 5.54 21.66 -11.40
C ASP A 265 5.97 20.27 -11.91
N ASN A 266 5.62 19.21 -11.17
CA ASN A 266 5.97 17.77 -11.37
C ASN A 266 7.24 17.32 -10.65
N ILE A 267 7.12 17.04 -9.35
CA ILE A 267 8.24 16.63 -8.48
C ILE A 267 7.97 15.23 -7.93
N GLY A 268 8.92 14.32 -8.04
CA GLY A 268 8.79 12.96 -7.51
C GLY A 268 10.04 12.43 -6.84
N GLY A 269 9.87 11.54 -5.86
CA GLY A 269 11.00 10.92 -5.17
C GLY A 269 11.85 10.02 -6.06
N VAL A 270 11.27 9.46 -7.12
CA VAL A 270 12.00 8.69 -8.13
C VAL A 270 11.95 9.43 -9.47
N VAL A 271 10.76 9.84 -9.91
CA VAL A 271 10.56 10.41 -11.25
C VAL A 271 9.85 11.77 -11.17
N GLY A 272 10.39 12.80 -11.82
CA GLY A 272 9.68 14.08 -11.92
C GLY A 272 8.44 13.97 -12.78
N LYS A 273 8.63 13.61 -14.06
CA LYS A 273 7.54 13.45 -15.03
C LYS A 273 7.75 12.23 -15.92
N ASN A 274 6.71 11.42 -16.09
CA ASN A 274 6.62 10.43 -17.16
C ASN A 274 5.63 10.93 -18.22
N GLU A 275 6.13 11.22 -19.42
CA GLU A 275 5.34 11.66 -20.57
C GLU A 275 4.89 10.51 -21.47
N SER A 276 5.15 9.26 -21.10
CA SER A 276 4.83 8.15 -22.00
C SER A 276 3.33 7.95 -22.16
N THR A 277 2.89 8.00 -23.41
CA THR A 277 1.49 7.84 -23.83
C THR A 277 1.24 6.56 -24.63
N ALA A 278 2.29 5.90 -25.14
CA ALA A 278 2.19 4.72 -26.00
C ALA A 278 2.81 3.46 -25.39
N TYR A 279 3.78 3.62 -24.48
CA TYR A 279 4.49 2.51 -23.85
C TYR A 279 4.34 2.59 -22.35
N THR A 280 4.03 1.46 -21.71
CA THR A 280 3.87 1.40 -20.26
C THR A 280 5.22 1.51 -19.57
N SER A 281 5.36 2.47 -18.66
CA SER A 281 6.45 2.46 -17.68
C SER A 281 6.10 1.54 -16.51
N ALA A 282 7.10 1.01 -15.83
CA ALA A 282 6.91 0.22 -14.63
C ALA A 282 7.86 0.71 -13.54
N ILE A 283 7.32 1.09 -12.37
CA ILE A 283 8.10 1.47 -11.19
C ILE A 283 7.82 0.46 -10.11
N ASN A 284 8.81 -0.39 -9.82
CA ASN A 284 8.60 -1.60 -9.05
C ASN A 284 9.66 -1.81 -7.96
N ASN A 285 9.31 -2.58 -6.93
CA ASN A 285 10.26 -3.13 -5.95
C ASN A 285 11.21 -2.06 -5.39
N GLY A 286 10.66 -1.04 -4.75
CA GLY A 286 11.49 0.01 -4.20
C GLY A 286 10.85 0.89 -3.14
N SER A 287 11.70 1.53 -2.37
CA SER A 287 11.34 2.42 -1.27
C SER A 287 11.89 3.82 -1.49
N VAL A 288 11.09 4.82 -1.12
CA VAL A 288 11.53 6.21 -0.98
C VAL A 288 11.23 6.65 0.44
N ALA A 289 12.21 7.15 1.16
CA ALA A 289 12.11 7.58 2.55
C ALA A 289 12.67 9.00 2.75
N ILE A 290 12.10 9.99 2.03
CA ILE A 290 12.56 11.38 2.01
C ILE A 290 11.41 12.39 2.05
N ASN A 291 11.70 13.60 2.51
CA ASN A 291 10.77 14.73 2.40
C ASN A 291 10.87 15.35 1.00
N ILE A 292 9.72 15.62 0.39
CA ILE A 292 9.62 16.18 -0.95
C ILE A 292 8.82 17.46 -0.87
N THR A 293 9.42 18.56 -1.30
CA THR A 293 8.75 19.86 -1.33
C THR A 293 8.75 20.40 -2.76
N GLY A 294 7.56 20.70 -3.26
CA GLY A 294 7.35 21.32 -4.57
C GLY A 294 6.13 22.22 -4.56
N ARG A 295 5.73 22.69 -5.74
CA ARG A 295 4.55 23.55 -5.88
C ARG A 295 3.33 22.75 -6.33
N ASP A 296 3.21 22.36 -7.59
CA ASP A 296 2.12 21.50 -8.06
C ASP A 296 2.63 20.16 -8.62
N GLY A 297 1.76 19.15 -8.66
CA GLY A 297 2.11 17.82 -9.15
C GLY A 297 3.23 17.17 -8.34
N VAL A 298 3.09 17.15 -7.01
CA VAL A 298 4.12 16.62 -6.12
C VAL A 298 3.71 15.23 -5.65
N GLY A 299 4.55 14.23 -5.93
CA GLY A 299 4.33 12.84 -5.53
C GLY A 299 5.47 12.27 -4.72
N GLY A 300 5.16 11.36 -3.80
CA GLY A 300 6.19 10.62 -3.05
C GLY A 300 7.12 9.80 -3.95
N ILE A 301 6.60 9.23 -5.04
CA ILE A 301 7.36 8.43 -6.02
C ILE A 301 7.48 9.16 -7.35
N ILE A 302 6.36 9.69 -7.86
CA ILE A 302 6.32 10.36 -9.17
C ILE A 302 5.50 11.65 -9.15
N GLY A 303 6.03 12.72 -9.73
CA GLY A 303 5.29 13.99 -9.82
C GLY A 303 4.10 13.91 -10.76
N TYR A 304 4.36 13.56 -12.02
CA TYR A 304 3.35 13.35 -13.05
C TYR A 304 3.57 12.03 -13.77
N THR A 305 2.50 11.25 -13.92
CA THR A 305 2.56 9.96 -14.62
C THR A 305 1.68 9.91 -15.87
N GLY A 306 2.27 9.54 -17.00
CA GLY A 306 1.56 8.93 -18.13
C GLY A 306 1.16 7.47 -17.81
N ILE A 307 1.27 6.58 -18.79
CA ILE A 307 0.97 5.15 -18.59
C ILE A 307 2.05 4.51 -17.71
N THR A 308 1.69 4.14 -16.48
CA THR A 308 2.63 3.56 -15.50
C THR A 308 1.99 2.48 -14.64
N THR A 309 2.69 1.38 -14.41
CA THR A 309 2.33 0.40 -13.38
C THR A 309 3.20 0.57 -12.14
N PHE A 310 2.56 0.44 -10.97
CA PHE A 310 3.25 0.44 -9.67
C PHE A 310 3.10 -0.92 -9.02
N SER A 311 4.21 -1.53 -8.59
CA SER A 311 4.18 -2.81 -7.88
C SER A 311 5.25 -2.89 -6.80
N SER A 312 4.86 -3.21 -5.58
CA SER A 312 5.74 -3.27 -4.41
C SER A 312 6.55 -1.99 -4.21
N VAL A 313 5.86 -0.85 -4.28
CA VAL A 313 6.45 0.47 -4.00
C VAL A 313 6.04 0.97 -2.63
N SER A 314 6.97 1.62 -1.93
CA SER A 314 6.68 2.26 -0.65
C SER A 314 7.23 3.68 -0.61
N TYR A 315 6.45 4.60 -0.05
CA TYR A 315 6.90 5.95 0.28
C TYR A 315 6.79 6.18 1.78
N THR A 316 7.81 6.76 2.39
CA THR A 316 7.83 7.22 3.77
C THR A 316 8.34 8.67 3.83
N GLY A 317 7.59 9.58 4.44
CA GLY A 317 8.04 10.97 4.60
C GLY A 317 6.91 11.99 4.45
N THR A 318 7.27 13.25 4.28
CA THR A 318 6.32 14.34 4.03
C THR A 318 6.38 14.80 2.58
N VAL A 319 5.24 14.73 1.89
CA VAL A 319 5.04 15.36 0.57
C VAL A 319 4.32 16.69 0.78
N THR A 320 4.98 17.79 0.43
CA THR A 320 4.45 19.15 0.61
C THR A 320 4.30 19.85 -0.74
N GLY A 321 3.14 20.47 -0.96
CA GLY A 321 2.95 21.44 -2.03
C GLY A 321 1.62 22.18 -1.98
N ARG A 322 1.21 22.70 -3.13
CA ARG A 322 0.00 23.47 -3.37
C ARG A 322 -1.07 22.60 -4.03
N THR A 323 -0.96 22.26 -5.31
CA THR A 323 -2.03 21.57 -6.07
C THR A 323 -1.58 20.19 -6.55
N ASN A 324 -2.48 19.20 -6.60
CA ASN A 324 -2.23 17.84 -7.08
C ASN A 324 -1.08 17.17 -6.28
N ILE A 325 -1.33 16.93 -4.99
CA ILE A 325 -0.34 16.37 -4.07
C ILE A 325 -0.77 14.96 -3.68
N GLY A 326 0.13 13.98 -3.82
CA GLY A 326 -0.15 12.59 -3.49
C GLY A 326 1.05 11.85 -2.88
N GLY A 327 0.78 10.87 -2.01
CA GLY A 327 1.84 10.06 -1.39
C GLY A 327 2.59 9.15 -2.35
N ILE A 328 2.02 8.79 -3.50
CA ILE A 328 2.73 8.07 -4.58
C ILE A 328 2.85 8.98 -5.81
N ALA A 329 1.72 9.49 -6.31
CA ALA A 329 1.66 10.27 -7.53
C ALA A 329 1.02 11.65 -7.29
N GLY A 330 1.66 12.71 -7.76
CA GLY A 330 1.06 14.05 -7.75
C GLY A 330 -0.11 14.14 -8.73
N VAL A 331 0.18 13.89 -10.01
CA VAL A 331 -0.80 13.89 -11.11
C VAL A 331 -0.76 12.56 -11.85
N TRP A 332 -1.94 11.99 -12.05
CA TRP A 332 -2.17 11.01 -13.09
C TRP A 332 -2.62 11.71 -14.37
N GLY A 333 -1.74 11.66 -15.36
CA GLY A 333 -1.85 12.30 -16.66
C GLY A 333 -2.69 11.57 -17.72
N TYR A 334 -2.62 12.08 -18.94
CA TYR A 334 -3.33 11.55 -20.09
C TYR A 334 -2.71 10.23 -20.58
N GLY A 335 -3.40 9.11 -20.34
CA GLY A 335 -3.05 7.79 -20.85
C GLY A 335 -3.96 6.72 -20.25
N SER A 336 -4.33 5.70 -21.03
CA SER A 336 -5.16 4.60 -20.55
C SER A 336 -4.35 3.69 -19.63
N GLY A 337 -4.35 3.97 -18.33
CA GLY A 337 -3.88 3.02 -17.31
C GLY A 337 -2.70 3.51 -16.48
N VAL A 338 -3.02 3.97 -15.28
CA VAL A 338 -2.18 3.72 -14.12
C VAL A 338 -2.82 2.57 -13.37
N THR A 339 -2.00 1.58 -13.02
CA THR A 339 -2.44 0.41 -12.27
C THR A 339 -1.59 0.27 -11.03
N PHE A 340 -2.24 0.14 -9.88
CA PHE A 340 -1.59 -0.18 -8.62
C PHE A 340 -1.72 -1.67 -8.35
N GLY A 341 -0.58 -2.35 -8.21
CA GLY A 341 -0.48 -3.63 -7.54
C GLY A 341 -0.44 -3.39 -6.02
N THR A 342 0.74 -3.50 -5.44
CA THR A 342 0.99 -3.17 -4.04
C THR A 342 1.70 -1.81 -3.93
N ALA A 343 1.07 -0.87 -3.23
CA ALA A 343 1.68 0.42 -2.92
C ALA A 343 1.38 0.79 -1.46
N THR A 344 2.38 1.31 -0.76
CA THR A 344 2.24 1.76 0.63
C THR A 344 2.77 3.18 0.79
N VAL A 345 2.11 3.96 1.62
CA VAL A 345 2.53 5.32 1.95
C VAL A 345 2.48 5.43 3.47
N SER A 346 3.55 5.95 4.06
CA SER A 346 3.67 6.28 5.47
C SER A 346 4.14 7.73 5.62
N GLY A 347 3.59 8.48 6.57
CA GLY A 347 3.98 9.88 6.78
C GLY A 347 2.85 10.84 6.47
N SER A 348 3.13 11.97 5.83
CA SER A 348 2.13 13.03 5.62
C SER A 348 2.08 13.58 4.20
N VAL A 349 0.87 13.88 3.74
CA VAL A 349 0.61 14.63 2.52
C VAL A 349 0.04 15.98 2.92
N VAL A 350 0.75 17.07 2.59
CA VAL A 350 0.42 18.44 2.98
C VAL A 350 0.18 19.28 1.74
N GLY A 351 -1.04 19.82 1.62
CA GLY A 351 -1.48 20.59 0.47
C GLY A 351 -2.12 21.93 0.85
N THR A 352 -1.82 22.98 0.09
CA THR A 352 -2.43 24.32 0.29
C THR A 352 -3.47 24.72 -0.77
N GLY A 353 -3.50 24.02 -1.91
CA GLY A 353 -4.42 24.22 -3.02
C GLY A 353 -5.31 23.01 -3.25
N ASN A 354 -5.57 22.68 -4.52
CA ASN A 354 -6.61 21.70 -4.90
C ASN A 354 -6.06 20.29 -5.13
N ASN A 355 -6.90 19.29 -4.96
CA ASN A 355 -6.61 17.87 -5.23
C ASN A 355 -5.48 17.30 -4.36
N ILE A 356 -5.80 17.12 -3.08
CA ILE A 356 -4.88 16.54 -2.09
C ILE A 356 -5.35 15.12 -1.78
N GLY A 357 -4.55 14.12 -2.12
CA GLY A 357 -4.91 12.72 -1.92
C GLY A 357 -3.85 11.94 -1.14
N GLY A 358 -4.28 10.90 -0.41
CA GLY A 358 -3.32 10.05 0.31
C GLY A 358 -2.33 9.36 -0.62
N PHE A 359 -2.77 8.89 -1.78
CA PHE A 359 -1.92 8.22 -2.77
C PHE A 359 -1.76 9.04 -4.04
N ILE A 360 -2.86 9.61 -4.54
CA ILE A 360 -2.91 10.33 -5.82
C ILE A 360 -3.50 11.72 -5.59
N GLY A 361 -2.81 12.78 -6.00
CA GLY A 361 -3.35 14.12 -5.94
C GLY A 361 -4.49 14.33 -6.94
N GLY A 362 -4.14 14.53 -8.21
CA GLY A 362 -5.08 14.81 -9.30
C GLY A 362 -5.15 13.69 -10.35
N VAL A 363 -6.33 13.45 -10.90
CA VAL A 363 -6.56 12.48 -11.99
C VAL A 363 -7.13 13.19 -13.22
N LEU A 364 -6.32 13.36 -14.27
CA LEU A 364 -6.70 14.06 -15.51
C LEU A 364 -7.47 13.18 -16.50
N ASN A 365 -7.32 11.86 -16.42
CA ASN A 365 -8.00 10.91 -17.29
C ASN A 365 -8.46 9.69 -16.48
N GLY A 366 -9.47 8.95 -16.96
CA GLY A 366 -9.97 7.74 -16.29
C GLY A 366 -8.93 6.63 -16.13
N GLY A 367 -9.29 5.58 -15.38
CA GLY A 367 -8.44 4.40 -15.16
C GLY A 367 -8.84 3.60 -13.92
N THR A 368 -7.98 2.68 -13.45
CA THR A 368 -8.30 1.77 -12.34
C THR A 368 -7.38 1.94 -11.13
N VAL A 369 -7.99 2.23 -9.97
CA VAL A 369 -7.34 2.19 -8.66
C VAL A 369 -7.94 1.04 -7.86
N ALA A 370 -7.10 0.13 -7.35
CA ALA A 370 -7.57 -1.02 -6.59
C ALA A 370 -6.69 -1.31 -5.38
N GLY A 371 -7.30 -1.72 -4.25
CA GLY A 371 -6.57 -2.33 -3.13
C GLY A 371 -5.73 -1.37 -2.27
N LEU A 372 -5.89 -0.05 -2.39
CA LEU A 372 -5.09 0.92 -1.64
C LEU A 372 -5.62 1.13 -0.21
N ASN A 373 -4.70 1.31 0.74
CA ASN A 373 -5.04 1.51 2.15
C ASN A 373 -4.25 2.67 2.78
N ASN A 374 -4.92 3.72 3.25
CA ASN A 374 -4.27 4.92 3.80
C ASN A 374 -3.95 4.87 5.31
N LYS A 375 -3.98 3.69 5.96
CA LYS A 375 -3.79 3.53 7.41
C LYS A 375 -2.54 4.19 7.99
N ASN A 376 -1.49 4.40 7.21
CA ASN A 376 -0.23 4.97 7.69
C ASN A 376 0.01 6.42 7.24
N ILE A 377 -1.00 7.08 6.64
CA ILE A 377 -0.89 8.41 6.02
C ILE A 377 -1.66 9.45 6.84
N SER A 378 -1.06 10.60 7.13
CA SER A 378 -1.75 11.78 7.63
C SER A 378 -1.97 12.77 6.49
N ILE A 379 -3.23 13.08 6.17
CA ILE A 379 -3.57 13.99 5.06
C ILE A 379 -3.96 15.33 5.67
N THR A 380 -3.16 16.36 5.41
CA THR A 380 -3.38 17.71 5.91
C THR A 380 -3.61 18.65 4.74
N ALA A 381 -4.82 19.18 4.63
CA ALA A 381 -5.17 20.19 3.64
C ALA A 381 -5.43 21.53 4.33
N SER A 382 -4.93 22.62 3.75
CA SER A 382 -5.13 23.96 4.30
C SER A 382 -6.58 24.44 4.14
N SER A 383 -6.92 25.54 4.80
CA SER A 383 -8.24 26.18 4.73
C SER A 383 -8.59 26.75 3.34
N THR A 384 -7.69 26.74 2.35
CA THR A 384 -7.98 27.14 0.96
C THR A 384 -8.12 25.97 0.00
N SER A 385 -8.03 24.72 0.47
CA SER A 385 -8.02 23.52 -0.38
C SER A 385 -9.42 23.04 -0.77
N ASP A 386 -9.71 22.96 -2.07
CA ASP A 386 -11.06 22.73 -2.59
C ASP A 386 -11.42 21.25 -2.83
N SER A 387 -10.45 20.34 -2.92
CA SER A 387 -10.71 18.90 -3.17
C SER A 387 -9.73 18.02 -2.40
N VAL A 388 -10.22 17.26 -1.42
CA VAL A 388 -9.41 16.39 -0.56
C VAL A 388 -10.02 14.99 -0.51
N GLY A 389 -9.19 13.97 -0.70
CA GLY A 389 -9.65 12.59 -0.52
C GLY A 389 -8.64 11.67 0.13
N GLY A 390 -9.15 10.62 0.79
CA GLY A 390 -8.31 9.68 1.52
C GLY A 390 -7.38 8.87 0.62
N ILE A 391 -7.78 8.62 -0.63
CA ILE A 391 -7.00 7.90 -1.63
C ILE A 391 -6.64 8.84 -2.78
N ILE A 392 -7.64 9.52 -3.35
CA ILE A 392 -7.51 10.41 -4.51
C ILE A 392 -8.01 11.81 -4.14
N GLY A 393 -7.24 12.86 -4.44
CA GLY A 393 -7.69 14.24 -4.19
C GLY A 393 -8.89 14.64 -5.04
N GLY A 394 -8.78 14.52 -6.36
CA GLY A 394 -9.91 14.75 -7.26
C GLY A 394 -9.57 14.66 -8.75
N GLN A 395 -10.61 14.82 -9.59
CA GLN A 395 -10.48 14.96 -11.04
C GLN A 395 -10.51 16.45 -11.43
N PRO A 396 -9.38 17.05 -11.85
CA PRO A 396 -9.32 18.49 -12.17
C PRO A 396 -10.07 18.85 -13.46
N VAL A 397 -10.26 17.87 -14.35
CA VAL A 397 -10.85 18.05 -15.68
C VAL A 397 -11.84 16.93 -15.96
N ALA A 398 -12.84 17.23 -16.79
CA ALA A 398 -13.79 16.21 -17.27
C ALA A 398 -13.06 15.20 -18.15
N SER A 399 -13.34 13.91 -17.95
CA SER A 399 -12.74 12.80 -18.69
C SER A 399 -13.82 12.03 -19.46
N ALA A 400 -13.52 11.62 -20.69
CA ALA A 400 -14.37 10.67 -21.43
C ALA A 400 -14.25 9.24 -20.88
N TYR A 401 -13.18 8.93 -20.16
CA TYR A 401 -12.89 7.62 -19.60
C TYR A 401 -13.31 7.56 -18.12
N ALA A 402 -13.93 6.45 -17.73
CA ALA A 402 -14.40 6.25 -16.36
C ALA A 402 -13.24 5.99 -15.39
N LEU A 403 -13.25 6.68 -14.24
CA LEU A 403 -12.40 6.33 -13.11
C LEU A 403 -13.06 5.20 -12.30
N THR A 404 -12.41 4.05 -12.22
CA THR A 404 -12.85 2.90 -11.44
C THR A 404 -12.00 2.81 -10.18
N ILE A 405 -12.66 2.81 -9.02
CA ILE A 405 -12.01 2.68 -7.72
C ILE A 405 -12.60 1.45 -7.04
N SER A 406 -11.76 0.50 -6.62
CA SER A 406 -12.26 -0.73 -5.99
C SER A 406 -11.42 -1.17 -4.80
N LYS A 407 -12.04 -1.84 -3.82
CA LYS A 407 -11.31 -2.48 -2.71
C LYS A 407 -10.36 -1.55 -1.94
N CYS A 408 -10.66 -0.26 -1.92
CA CYS A 408 -9.83 0.73 -1.23
C CYS A 408 -10.36 0.96 0.18
N ILE A 409 -9.45 1.14 1.12
CA ILE A 409 -9.77 1.36 2.54
C ILE A 409 -9.14 2.68 2.98
N SER A 410 -9.98 3.62 3.43
CA SER A 410 -9.53 4.83 4.07
C SER A 410 -9.90 4.82 5.56
N THR A 411 -8.91 4.83 6.44
CA THR A 411 -9.09 4.71 7.90
C THR A 411 -8.76 5.97 8.68
N LYS A 412 -8.14 6.95 8.03
CA LYS A 412 -7.69 8.18 8.65
C LYS A 412 -8.73 9.28 8.52
N SER A 413 -8.77 10.15 9.52
CA SER A 413 -9.64 11.32 9.49
C SER A 413 -9.18 12.26 8.37
N ILE A 414 -10.13 12.79 7.63
CA ILE A 414 -9.90 13.67 6.48
C ILE A 414 -10.55 15.01 6.79
N SER A 415 -9.74 16.06 6.71
CA SER A 415 -10.17 17.45 6.90
C SER A 415 -9.74 18.32 5.74
N GLY A 416 -10.55 19.33 5.42
CA GLY A 416 -10.37 20.23 4.28
C GLY A 416 -11.50 21.26 4.22
N ARG A 417 -11.51 22.11 3.19
CA ARG A 417 -12.56 23.15 3.06
C ARG A 417 -13.75 22.70 2.21
N ASP A 418 -13.60 22.55 0.89
CA ASP A 418 -14.80 22.48 0.02
C ASP A 418 -15.28 21.04 -0.25
N ASN A 419 -14.62 20.28 -1.13
CA ASN A 419 -15.09 18.96 -1.55
C ASN A 419 -14.26 17.87 -0.88
N LEU A 420 -14.85 17.16 0.07
CA LEU A 420 -14.14 16.14 0.85
C LEU A 420 -14.80 14.77 0.69
N GLY A 421 -14.00 13.78 0.31
CA GLY A 421 -14.43 12.40 0.22
C GLY A 421 -13.51 11.47 0.99
N GLY A 422 -14.05 10.45 1.65
CA GLY A 422 -13.20 9.42 2.25
C GLY A 422 -12.32 8.70 1.24
N ILE A 423 -12.80 8.52 0.00
CA ILE A 423 -12.05 7.92 -1.09
C ILE A 423 -11.59 8.99 -2.09
N ILE A 424 -12.52 9.82 -2.59
CA ILE A 424 -12.24 10.87 -3.58
C ILE A 424 -12.96 12.18 -3.27
N GLY A 425 -12.25 13.30 -3.25
CA GLY A 425 -12.83 14.62 -2.96
C GLY A 425 -13.83 15.07 -4.02
N TYR A 426 -13.38 15.18 -5.27
CA TYR A 426 -14.17 15.66 -6.40
C TYR A 426 -14.04 14.72 -7.60
N ALA A 427 -15.16 14.36 -8.24
CA ALA A 427 -15.18 13.48 -9.40
C ALA A 427 -16.10 14.00 -10.53
N TYR A 428 -15.76 13.69 -11.79
CA TYR A 428 -16.61 13.86 -12.97
C TYR A 428 -17.22 12.52 -13.43
N ASN A 429 -16.58 11.40 -13.14
CA ASN A 429 -17.12 10.08 -13.43
C ASN A 429 -16.39 9.04 -12.58
N ALA A 430 -17.10 8.47 -11.61
CA ALA A 430 -16.50 7.50 -10.71
C ALA A 430 -17.38 6.25 -10.60
N ALA A 431 -16.77 5.09 -10.81
CA ALA A 431 -17.32 3.79 -10.45
C ALA A 431 -16.58 3.29 -9.22
N ILE A 432 -17.13 3.55 -8.04
CA ILE A 432 -16.58 3.11 -6.75
C ILE A 432 -17.26 1.81 -6.34
N SER A 433 -16.47 0.80 -6.00
CA SER A 433 -17.01 -0.50 -5.57
C SER A 433 -16.21 -1.15 -4.46
N ASP A 434 -16.88 -1.86 -3.54
CA ASP A 434 -16.19 -2.67 -2.52
C ASP A 434 -15.20 -1.84 -1.68
N CYS A 435 -15.48 -0.56 -1.45
CA CYS A 435 -14.60 0.37 -0.71
C CYS A 435 -15.11 0.64 0.71
N MET A 436 -14.19 1.01 1.60
CA MET A 436 -14.50 1.31 3.01
C MET A 436 -13.89 2.63 3.47
N GLN A 437 -14.68 3.46 4.16
CA GLN A 437 -14.22 4.63 4.93
C GLN A 437 -14.49 4.40 6.42
N ARG A 438 -13.47 4.52 7.27
CA ARG A 438 -13.59 4.41 8.74
C ARG A 438 -13.24 5.68 9.49
N GLY A 439 -12.39 6.53 8.93
CA GLY A 439 -12.02 7.80 9.57
C GLY A 439 -13.12 8.85 9.44
N ASN A 440 -13.10 9.84 10.32
CA ASN A 440 -14.07 10.94 10.25
C ASN A 440 -13.79 11.83 9.04
N VAL A 441 -14.83 12.42 8.44
CA VAL A 441 -14.67 13.37 7.32
C VAL A 441 -15.30 14.70 7.71
N SER A 442 -14.49 15.75 7.81
CA SER A 442 -14.91 17.05 8.33
C SER A 442 -14.51 18.22 7.43
N GLY A 443 -15.46 19.04 6.97
CA GLY A 443 -15.16 20.21 6.15
C GLY A 443 -16.26 21.26 6.09
N ARG A 444 -16.19 22.17 5.12
CA ARG A 444 -17.12 23.30 4.94
C ARG A 444 -18.00 23.21 3.69
N GLY A 445 -17.59 22.57 2.59
CA GLY A 445 -18.39 22.54 1.36
C GLY A 445 -19.28 21.30 1.21
N SER A 446 -19.01 20.50 0.18
CA SER A 446 -19.67 19.23 -0.10
C SER A 446 -18.89 18.07 0.50
N ILE A 447 -19.45 17.43 1.53
CA ILE A 447 -18.76 16.40 2.32
C ILE A 447 -19.45 15.06 2.13
N GLY A 448 -18.70 14.05 1.73
CA GLY A 448 -19.17 12.67 1.59
C GLY A 448 -18.21 11.66 2.18
N GLY A 449 -18.73 10.55 2.70
CA GLY A 449 -17.87 9.46 3.18
C GLY A 449 -17.12 8.73 2.07
N MET A 450 -17.65 8.68 0.83
CA MET A 450 -16.94 8.10 -0.33
C MET A 450 -16.52 9.20 -1.30
N ILE A 451 -17.48 10.01 -1.74
CA ILE A 451 -17.30 11.10 -2.71
C ILE A 451 -17.80 12.42 -2.12
N GLY A 452 -16.96 13.45 -2.09
CA GLY A 452 -17.40 14.78 -1.66
C GLY A 452 -18.40 15.38 -2.63
N TYR A 453 -17.98 15.53 -3.89
CA TYR A 453 -18.82 16.11 -4.93
C TYR A 453 -18.65 15.42 -6.28
N LEU A 454 -19.75 15.26 -7.00
CA LEU A 454 -19.81 14.56 -8.28
C LEU A 454 -20.48 15.42 -9.37
N ARG A 455 -19.84 15.50 -10.54
CA ARG A 455 -20.38 16.10 -11.78
C ARG A 455 -20.51 15.08 -12.91
N ASN A 456 -21.20 15.44 -13.99
CA ASN A 456 -21.25 14.80 -15.31
C ASN A 456 -21.98 13.43 -15.43
N SER A 457 -21.68 12.57 -16.42
CA SER A 457 -22.69 11.74 -17.10
C SER A 457 -23.11 10.45 -16.39
N THR A 458 -22.17 9.60 -15.97
CA THR A 458 -22.46 8.27 -15.40
C THR A 458 -21.53 7.95 -14.24
N SER A 459 -22.07 7.52 -13.10
CA SER A 459 -21.29 7.15 -11.92
C SER A 459 -22.02 6.13 -11.06
N SER A 460 -21.26 5.41 -10.25
CA SER A 460 -21.83 4.46 -9.32
C SER A 460 -21.02 4.32 -8.03
N ILE A 461 -21.72 4.04 -6.94
CA ILE A 461 -21.15 3.67 -5.64
C ILE A 461 -21.81 2.35 -5.26
N ASN A 462 -21.06 1.25 -5.27
CA ASN A 462 -21.63 -0.09 -5.10
C ASN A 462 -20.94 -0.84 -3.96
N ARG A 463 -21.69 -1.51 -3.08
CA ARG A 463 -21.12 -2.36 -2.02
C ARG A 463 -20.07 -1.62 -1.18
N CYS A 464 -20.36 -0.38 -0.80
CA CYS A 464 -19.44 0.47 -0.05
C CYS A 464 -19.91 0.66 1.40
N LEU A 465 -18.95 0.83 2.31
CA LEU A 465 -19.19 0.97 3.74
C LEU A 465 -18.54 2.24 4.30
N VAL A 466 -19.32 3.08 4.99
CA VAL A 466 -18.81 4.25 5.72
C VAL A 466 -19.15 4.08 7.20
N LEU A 467 -18.13 4.09 8.06
CA LEU A 467 -18.22 3.92 9.51
C LEU A 467 -17.79 5.17 10.31
N GLY A 468 -17.25 6.19 9.63
CA GLY A 468 -16.75 7.40 10.26
C GLY A 468 -17.82 8.49 10.37
N ASP A 469 -17.69 9.36 11.37
CA ASP A 469 -18.57 10.52 11.53
C ASP A 469 -18.30 11.54 10.42
N ILE A 470 -19.38 12.17 9.94
CA ILE A 470 -19.32 13.14 8.84
C ILE A 470 -19.82 14.49 9.35
N SER A 471 -19.00 15.53 9.27
CA SER A 471 -19.38 16.87 9.72
C SER A 471 -19.10 17.92 8.65
N GLY A 472 -20.13 18.61 8.18
CA GLY A 472 -20.01 19.71 7.23
C GLY A 472 -20.58 21.02 7.79
N THR A 473 -19.91 22.14 7.57
CA THR A 473 -20.43 23.48 7.91
C THR A 473 -21.04 24.23 6.72
N GLY A 474 -21.25 23.56 5.58
CA GLY A 474 -21.92 24.15 4.43
C GLY A 474 -22.99 23.26 3.85
N ASP A 475 -23.22 23.43 2.55
CA ASP A 475 -24.54 23.12 2.00
C ASP A 475 -24.83 21.63 1.90
N ARG A 476 -23.86 20.76 1.60
CA ARG A 476 -24.14 19.38 1.21
C ARG A 476 -23.35 18.39 2.03
N VAL A 477 -24.03 17.56 2.81
CA VAL A 477 -23.40 16.56 3.67
C VAL A 477 -24.10 15.23 3.52
N GLY A 478 -23.37 14.21 3.07
CA GLY A 478 -23.91 12.87 2.86
C GLY A 478 -23.03 11.77 3.42
N GLY A 479 -23.64 10.69 3.91
CA GLY A 479 -22.85 9.56 4.40
C GLY A 479 -21.98 8.90 3.31
N MET A 480 -22.49 8.72 2.10
CA MET A 480 -21.73 8.20 0.94
C MET A 480 -21.30 9.32 -0.01
N LEU A 481 -22.23 10.20 -0.35
CA LEU A 481 -22.05 11.25 -1.37
C LEU A 481 -22.49 12.60 -0.81
N GLY A 482 -21.63 13.61 -0.82
CA GLY A 482 -22.03 14.96 -0.42
C GLY A 482 -23.13 15.51 -1.33
N GLY A 483 -22.88 15.59 -2.64
CA GLY A 483 -23.95 15.81 -3.60
C GLY A 483 -23.49 16.04 -5.04
N THR A 484 -24.44 16.50 -5.85
CA THR A 484 -24.34 16.67 -7.31
C THR A 484 -25.08 17.94 -7.75
N TYR A 485 -24.76 18.50 -8.92
CA TYR A 485 -25.47 19.67 -9.51
C TYR A 485 -25.75 19.48 -11.01
N ASP A 486 -25.89 18.25 -11.51
CA ASP A 486 -26.06 18.01 -12.94
C ASP A 486 -27.42 17.35 -13.25
N TYR A 487 -28.17 17.98 -14.16
CA TYR A 487 -29.50 17.55 -14.56
C TYR A 487 -29.52 16.30 -15.46
N ASN A 488 -28.37 15.91 -16.01
CA ASN A 488 -28.24 14.77 -16.93
C ASN A 488 -27.37 13.63 -16.35
N LEU A 489 -27.04 13.67 -15.06
CA LEU A 489 -26.24 12.64 -14.40
C LEU A 489 -27.07 11.36 -14.18
N LEU A 490 -26.51 10.20 -14.56
CA LEU A 490 -26.97 8.87 -14.17
C LEU A 490 -26.11 8.35 -13.01
N LEU A 491 -26.64 8.42 -11.79
CA LEU A 491 -26.01 7.92 -10.59
C LEU A 491 -26.74 6.68 -10.06
N THR A 492 -25.99 5.61 -9.79
CA THR A 492 -26.48 4.45 -9.04
C THR A 492 -25.73 4.32 -7.71
N ILE A 493 -26.44 4.39 -6.58
CA ILE A 493 -25.90 3.99 -5.28
C ILE A 493 -26.58 2.66 -4.89
N ASP A 494 -25.83 1.57 -4.83
CA ASP A 494 -26.36 0.22 -4.61
C ASP A 494 -25.62 -0.53 -3.49
N GLN A 495 -26.34 -1.23 -2.62
CA GLN A 495 -25.76 -2.07 -1.57
C GLN A 495 -24.80 -1.30 -0.65
N CYS A 496 -25.12 -0.06 -0.31
CA CYS A 496 -24.27 0.80 0.51
C CYS A 496 -24.79 0.92 1.94
N LEU A 497 -23.86 0.98 2.90
CA LEU A 497 -24.16 1.12 4.33
C LEU A 497 -23.40 2.31 4.93
N TYR A 498 -24.14 3.29 5.44
CA TYR A 498 -23.61 4.32 6.32
C TYR A 498 -23.93 4.00 7.79
N HIS A 499 -22.93 4.08 8.67
CA HIS A 499 -23.09 4.01 10.11
C HIS A 499 -22.25 5.12 10.76
N GLY A 500 -22.88 6.09 11.42
CA GLY A 500 -22.18 7.12 12.17
C GLY A 500 -23.05 8.34 12.49
N ALA A 501 -22.44 9.37 13.06
CA ALA A 501 -23.08 10.67 13.24
C ALA A 501 -22.83 11.58 12.03
N ILE A 502 -23.90 12.24 11.56
CA ILE A 502 -23.83 13.30 10.54
C ILE A 502 -24.23 14.63 11.16
N SER A 503 -23.41 15.66 10.94
CA SER A 503 -23.75 17.06 11.21
C SER A 503 -23.65 17.89 9.95
N GLY A 504 -24.66 18.71 9.64
CA GLY A 504 -24.68 19.58 8.47
C GLY A 504 -25.52 20.84 8.64
N VAL A 505 -25.61 21.67 7.59
CA VAL A 505 -26.33 22.96 7.65
C VAL A 505 -27.58 23.00 6.77
N ASN A 506 -27.52 22.52 5.52
CA ASN A 506 -28.59 22.68 4.53
C ASN A 506 -29.13 21.35 4.00
N TYR A 507 -28.45 20.72 3.05
CA TYR A 507 -28.81 19.43 2.43
C TYR A 507 -28.05 18.28 3.11
N VAL A 508 -28.69 17.63 4.07
CA VAL A 508 -28.05 16.61 4.92
C VAL A 508 -28.76 15.28 4.78
N GLY A 509 -28.03 14.24 4.39
CA GLY A 509 -28.60 12.90 4.20
C GLY A 509 -27.70 11.76 4.67
N GLY A 510 -28.29 10.69 5.20
CA GLY A 510 -27.52 9.54 5.67
C GLY A 510 -26.78 8.78 4.57
N ILE A 511 -27.26 8.81 3.33
CA ILE A 511 -26.53 8.27 2.16
C ILE A 511 -26.07 9.40 1.24
N ALA A 512 -26.95 10.32 0.89
CA ALA A 512 -26.63 11.43 -0.01
C ALA A 512 -27.15 12.76 0.54
N GLY A 513 -26.32 13.79 0.60
CA GLY A 513 -26.78 15.13 1.03
C GLY A 513 -27.81 15.68 0.05
N SER A 514 -27.41 15.77 -1.21
CA SER A 514 -28.29 16.05 -2.35
C SER A 514 -28.21 14.92 -3.37
N ALA A 515 -29.26 14.10 -3.44
CA ALA A 515 -29.37 13.02 -4.42
C ALA A 515 -29.92 13.57 -5.74
N THR A 516 -29.00 13.74 -6.71
CA THR A 516 -29.19 14.01 -8.14
C THR A 516 -30.25 15.04 -8.49
N TRP A 517 -29.82 16.19 -9.00
CA TRP A 517 -30.73 17.09 -9.70
C TRP A 517 -31.12 16.56 -11.10
N SER A 518 -31.08 15.24 -11.32
CA SER A 518 -31.23 14.66 -12.65
C SER A 518 -32.70 14.45 -13.03
N ASN A 519 -33.05 14.76 -14.28
CA ASN A 519 -34.32 14.36 -14.88
C ASN A 519 -34.32 12.88 -15.36
N THR A 520 -33.14 12.25 -15.43
CA THR A 520 -32.88 10.86 -15.88
C THR A 520 -32.87 9.81 -14.74
N SER A 521 -32.70 8.53 -15.12
CA SER A 521 -32.89 7.27 -14.36
C SER A 521 -32.00 7.00 -13.13
N SER A 522 -31.53 8.03 -12.42
CA SER A 522 -30.72 7.86 -11.20
C SER A 522 -31.48 7.11 -10.09
N GLU A 523 -30.77 6.24 -9.35
CA GLU A 523 -31.37 5.34 -8.36
C GLU A 523 -30.46 5.15 -7.14
N ILE A 524 -31.02 5.32 -5.94
CA ILE A 524 -30.46 4.81 -4.68
C ILE A 524 -31.23 3.55 -4.33
N LYS A 525 -30.54 2.41 -4.26
CA LYS A 525 -31.18 1.13 -4.00
C LYS A 525 -30.43 0.23 -3.05
N ASN A 526 -31.19 -0.69 -2.43
CA ASN A 526 -30.66 -1.73 -1.54
C ASN A 526 -29.66 -1.16 -0.53
N SER A 527 -29.94 0.02 0.03
CA SER A 527 -28.97 0.77 0.85
C SER A 527 -29.59 1.22 2.16
N LEU A 528 -28.75 1.48 3.15
CA LEU A 528 -29.21 1.88 4.47
C LEU A 528 -28.28 2.85 5.21
N SER A 529 -28.88 3.58 6.15
CA SER A 529 -28.19 4.49 7.06
C SER A 529 -28.58 4.24 8.51
N ILE A 530 -27.60 4.32 9.41
CA ILE A 530 -27.76 4.07 10.85
C ILE A 530 -26.97 5.13 11.63
N GLY A 531 -27.57 5.69 12.69
CA GLY A 531 -26.89 6.64 13.58
C GLY A 531 -27.73 7.88 13.85
N THR A 532 -27.09 9.05 13.90
CA THR A 532 -27.75 10.32 14.24
C THR A 532 -27.47 11.36 13.17
N LEU A 533 -28.46 12.16 12.79
CA LEU A 533 -28.33 13.25 11.82
C LEU A 533 -28.80 14.54 12.48
N THR A 534 -27.92 15.53 12.60
CA THR A 534 -28.24 16.85 13.15
C THR A 534 -28.02 17.95 12.13
N VAL A 535 -28.98 18.88 12.02
CA VAL A 535 -28.87 20.03 11.11
C VAL A 535 -29.09 21.35 11.85
N SER A 536 -28.20 22.31 11.64
CA SER A 536 -28.19 23.59 12.39
C SER A 536 -28.60 24.84 11.59
N GLY A 537 -28.84 24.76 10.28
CA GLY A 537 -29.18 25.91 9.41
C GLY A 537 -30.68 26.07 9.10
N THR A 538 -31.09 27.19 8.48
CA THR A 538 -32.49 27.48 8.10
C THR A 538 -32.58 28.22 6.75
N PRO A 539 -33.45 27.83 5.78
CA PRO A 539 -34.18 26.57 5.69
C PRO A 539 -33.23 25.40 5.39
N ASN A 540 -33.60 24.19 5.81
CA ASN A 540 -32.79 22.99 5.62
C ASN A 540 -33.62 21.79 5.16
N TYR A 541 -32.90 20.76 4.70
CA TYR A 541 -33.41 19.50 4.18
C TYR A 541 -32.66 18.36 4.86
N ALA A 542 -33.35 17.62 5.72
CA ALA A 542 -32.77 16.55 6.52
C ALA A 542 -33.50 15.23 6.25
N GLY A 543 -32.76 14.20 5.83
CA GLY A 543 -33.36 12.89 5.57
C GLY A 543 -32.44 11.72 5.87
N GLY A 544 -33.00 10.64 6.39
CA GLY A 544 -32.23 9.45 6.73
C GLY A 544 -31.46 8.85 5.54
N ILE A 545 -31.99 8.85 4.33
CA ILE A 545 -31.28 8.43 3.10
C ILE A 545 -30.81 9.66 2.32
N ALA A 546 -31.69 10.64 2.09
CA ALA A 546 -31.37 11.81 1.31
C ALA A 546 -31.98 13.09 1.90
N GLY A 547 -31.22 14.19 1.93
CA GLY A 547 -31.75 15.49 2.32
C GLY A 547 -32.79 15.96 1.31
N ILE A 548 -32.35 16.19 0.08
CA ILE A 548 -33.23 16.38 -1.09
C ILE A 548 -33.02 15.22 -2.07
N CYS A 549 -34.12 14.70 -2.63
CA CYS A 549 -34.07 13.58 -3.56
C CYS A 549 -34.86 13.86 -4.85
N MET A 550 -34.16 13.74 -5.98
CA MET A 550 -34.78 13.65 -7.32
C MET A 550 -34.41 12.34 -8.03
N ALA A 551 -33.79 11.39 -7.32
CA ALA A 551 -33.56 10.01 -7.77
C ALA A 551 -34.72 9.08 -7.36
N LYS A 552 -34.80 7.91 -8.01
CA LYS A 552 -35.61 6.81 -7.51
C LYS A 552 -34.98 6.24 -6.24
N ILE A 553 -35.80 5.93 -5.23
CA ILE A 553 -35.37 5.19 -4.05
C ILE A 553 -36.06 3.83 -4.06
N THR A 554 -35.29 2.75 -3.99
CA THR A 554 -35.82 1.37 -4.08
C THR A 554 -35.19 0.48 -3.03
N ASN A 555 -35.99 -0.22 -2.22
CA ASN A 555 -35.47 -1.17 -1.23
C ASN A 555 -34.44 -0.54 -0.26
N CYS A 556 -34.75 0.64 0.29
CA CYS A 556 -33.86 1.35 1.20
C CYS A 556 -34.48 1.49 2.58
N TYR A 557 -33.65 1.59 3.62
CA TYR A 557 -34.17 1.92 4.94
C TYR A 557 -33.25 2.78 5.79
N SER A 558 -33.86 3.56 6.68
CA SER A 558 -33.10 4.39 7.62
C SER A 558 -33.44 4.11 9.08
N ARG A 559 -32.38 4.01 9.87
CA ARG A 559 -32.39 3.97 11.35
C ARG A 559 -31.77 5.23 11.94
N MET A 560 -31.74 6.31 11.19
CA MET A 560 -31.18 7.57 11.64
C MET A 560 -32.15 8.27 12.58
N ASP A 561 -31.68 8.72 13.74
CA ASP A 561 -32.38 9.72 14.52
C ASP A 561 -32.12 11.10 13.88
N VAL A 562 -33.13 11.65 13.21
CA VAL A 562 -33.04 12.85 12.37
C VAL A 562 -33.56 14.05 13.15
N ASN A 563 -32.66 14.98 13.48
CA ASN A 563 -32.97 16.25 14.09
C ASN A 563 -32.67 17.40 13.11
N GLY A 564 -33.71 17.87 12.42
CA GLY A 564 -33.65 18.96 11.46
C GLY A 564 -34.31 20.25 11.97
N TYR A 565 -34.46 21.24 11.09
CA TYR A 565 -35.19 22.48 11.42
C TYR A 565 -36.36 22.69 10.45
N GLY A 566 -36.09 22.61 9.14
CA GLY A 566 -37.07 22.69 8.06
C GLY A 566 -37.50 21.29 7.60
N HIS A 567 -37.53 21.07 6.28
CA HIS A 567 -38.02 19.85 5.64
C HIS A 567 -37.29 18.60 6.14
N THR A 568 -37.92 17.91 7.10
CA THR A 568 -37.29 16.84 7.87
C THR A 568 -38.08 15.55 7.76
N GLY A 569 -37.48 14.52 7.18
CA GLY A 569 -38.11 13.20 7.04
C GLY A 569 -37.25 12.07 7.56
N GLY A 570 -37.86 11.01 8.07
CA GLY A 570 -37.12 9.83 8.51
C GLY A 570 -36.33 9.13 7.39
N LEU A 571 -36.80 9.22 6.14
CA LEU A 571 -36.11 8.71 4.95
C LEU A 571 -35.64 9.82 4.01
N VAL A 572 -36.51 10.78 3.69
CA VAL A 572 -36.20 11.87 2.74
C VAL A 572 -36.69 13.21 3.30
N GLY A 573 -35.84 14.24 3.28
CA GLY A 573 -36.26 15.59 3.70
C GLY A 573 -37.29 16.18 2.74
N ARG A 574 -36.94 16.32 1.46
CA ARG A 574 -37.83 16.76 0.38
C ARG A 574 -37.74 15.88 -0.87
N GLN A 575 -38.89 15.48 -1.40
CA GLN A 575 -39.02 14.68 -2.62
C GLN A 575 -39.47 15.54 -3.82
N ASP A 576 -38.70 15.51 -4.92
CA ASP A 576 -38.86 16.50 -6.00
C ASP A 576 -39.19 15.97 -7.40
N SER A 577 -39.06 14.67 -7.71
CA SER A 577 -39.32 14.22 -9.10
C SER A 577 -39.63 12.73 -9.35
N LYS A 578 -39.34 11.81 -8.42
CA LYS A 578 -39.38 10.35 -8.70
C LYS A 578 -40.12 9.55 -7.63
N THR A 579 -40.12 8.23 -7.78
CA THR A 579 -40.80 7.30 -6.88
C THR A 579 -39.90 6.81 -5.76
N ILE A 580 -40.49 6.64 -4.58
CA ILE A 580 -39.93 5.88 -3.47
C ILE A 580 -40.69 4.55 -3.43
N THR A 581 -39.98 3.43 -3.43
CA THR A 581 -40.58 2.10 -3.50
C THR A 581 -39.95 1.15 -2.49
N ASN A 582 -40.78 0.33 -1.85
CA ASN A 582 -40.35 -0.72 -0.92
C ASN A 582 -39.34 -0.24 0.12
N SER A 583 -39.58 0.92 0.75
CA SER A 583 -38.60 1.58 1.60
C SER A 583 -39.21 2.06 2.91
N TYR A 584 -38.40 2.15 3.96
CA TYR A 584 -38.95 2.51 5.27
C TYR A 584 -38.00 3.24 6.20
N SER A 585 -38.56 3.87 7.24
CA SER A 585 -37.77 4.54 8.29
C SER A 585 -38.28 4.18 9.69
N MET A 586 -37.38 4.17 10.67
CA MET A 586 -37.70 3.80 12.06
C MET A 586 -36.98 4.64 13.13
N GLY A 587 -36.10 5.58 12.77
CA GLY A 587 -35.45 6.45 13.75
C GLY A 587 -36.35 7.59 14.20
N ALA A 588 -36.00 8.21 15.32
CA ALA A 588 -36.73 9.38 15.83
C ALA A 588 -36.62 10.55 14.83
N VAL A 589 -37.71 11.29 14.62
CA VAL A 589 -37.70 12.43 13.69
C VAL A 589 -38.19 13.68 14.43
N ALA A 590 -37.35 14.71 14.48
CA ALA A 590 -37.62 15.99 15.13
C ALA A 590 -37.28 17.15 14.19
N GLY A 591 -38.13 18.20 14.19
CA GLY A 591 -37.92 19.44 13.44
C GLY A 591 -39.02 20.46 13.72
N ASN A 592 -38.91 21.65 13.16
CA ASN A 592 -39.81 22.77 13.46
C ASN A 592 -40.83 23.06 12.35
N ASN A 593 -40.58 22.61 11.12
CA ASN A 593 -41.46 22.88 9.97
C ASN A 593 -41.41 21.74 8.95
N ASN A 594 -42.55 21.27 8.42
CA ASN A 594 -42.63 20.16 7.46
C ASN A 594 -41.87 18.89 7.92
N VAL A 595 -42.30 18.34 9.06
CA VAL A 595 -41.74 17.13 9.65
C VAL A 595 -42.62 15.94 9.29
N GLY A 596 -42.01 14.87 8.79
CA GLY A 596 -42.73 13.66 8.41
C GLY A 596 -42.02 12.39 8.84
N GLY A 597 -42.79 11.38 9.22
CA GLY A 597 -42.24 10.09 9.63
C GLY A 597 -41.37 9.44 8.55
N LEU A 598 -41.78 9.48 7.27
CA LEU A 598 -40.99 9.00 6.13
C LEU A 598 -40.42 10.15 5.29
N VAL A 599 -41.28 11.08 4.87
CA VAL A 599 -40.92 12.21 3.98
C VAL A 599 -41.40 13.51 4.60
N GLY A 600 -40.50 14.50 4.72
CA GLY A 600 -40.81 15.80 5.32
C GLY A 600 -41.73 16.66 4.45
N SER A 601 -41.39 16.84 3.16
CA SER A 601 -42.21 17.56 2.19
C SER A 601 -42.12 16.98 0.78
N ILE A 602 -43.08 17.36 -0.06
CA ILE A 602 -43.10 17.02 -1.48
C ILE A 602 -43.20 18.26 -2.35
N ASN A 603 -42.54 18.22 -3.49
CA ASN A 603 -42.89 19.03 -4.65
C ASN A 603 -43.63 18.16 -5.66
N THR A 604 -43.01 17.03 -6.06
CA THR A 604 -43.63 16.01 -6.93
C THR A 604 -43.09 14.61 -6.61
N GLY A 605 -43.73 13.57 -7.13
CA GLY A 605 -43.35 12.17 -6.91
C GLY A 605 -44.37 11.40 -6.06
N THR A 606 -44.14 10.09 -5.89
CA THR A 606 -45.03 9.20 -5.13
C THR A 606 -44.23 8.22 -4.27
N ALA A 607 -44.88 7.65 -3.26
CA ALA A 607 -44.33 6.52 -2.52
C ALA A 607 -45.27 5.32 -2.62
N THR A 608 -44.72 4.15 -2.94
CA THR A 608 -45.45 2.89 -3.08
C THR A 608 -44.84 1.85 -2.15
N ASP A 609 -45.67 1.18 -1.34
CA ASP A 609 -45.22 0.16 -0.38
C ASP A 609 -44.10 0.65 0.54
N CYS A 610 -44.22 1.91 0.99
CA CYS A 610 -43.27 2.57 1.87
C CYS A 610 -43.89 2.92 3.22
N PHE A 611 -43.11 2.73 4.29
CA PHE A 611 -43.63 2.74 5.65
C PHE A 611 -42.75 3.52 6.63
N TRP A 612 -43.34 4.07 7.68
CA TRP A 612 -42.59 4.51 8.86
C TRP A 612 -43.22 3.96 10.13
N ASP A 613 -42.39 3.76 11.15
CA ASP A 613 -42.85 3.38 12.47
C ASP A 613 -43.36 4.63 13.22
N THR A 614 -44.66 4.72 13.48
CA THR A 614 -45.29 5.90 14.12
C THR A 614 -44.91 6.06 15.59
N GLN A 615 -44.46 4.99 16.25
CA GLN A 615 -44.13 4.99 17.67
C GLN A 615 -42.66 5.35 17.90
N THR A 616 -41.74 4.84 17.09
CA THR A 616 -40.30 5.17 17.23
C THR A 616 -39.94 6.50 16.59
N SER A 617 -40.62 6.90 15.52
CA SER A 617 -40.39 8.20 14.88
C SER A 617 -40.94 9.38 15.68
N ASN A 618 -41.90 9.15 16.58
CA ASN A 618 -42.75 10.17 17.20
C ASN A 618 -43.55 11.02 16.19
N GLN A 619 -43.82 10.49 14.99
CA GLN A 619 -44.55 11.19 13.93
C GLN A 619 -45.85 10.47 13.55
N ALA A 620 -46.97 11.16 13.72
CA ALA A 620 -48.28 10.68 13.30
C ALA A 620 -48.50 10.79 11.79
N ASN A 621 -47.84 11.75 11.13
CA ASN A 621 -48.04 12.11 9.74
C ASN A 621 -46.73 12.07 8.93
N SER A 622 -46.86 12.00 7.61
CA SER A 622 -45.76 12.09 6.65
C SER A 622 -46.32 12.60 5.32
N ALA A 623 -45.53 13.32 4.54
CA ALA A 623 -45.99 13.83 3.24
C ALA A 623 -46.24 12.70 2.22
N LEU A 624 -45.55 11.56 2.38
CA LEU A 624 -45.74 10.34 1.59
C LEU A 624 -45.57 9.08 2.45
N GLY A 625 -46.06 7.95 1.95
CA GLY A 625 -45.97 6.63 2.58
C GLY A 625 -47.13 6.36 3.54
N THR A 626 -47.05 5.24 4.26
CA THR A 626 -48.09 4.81 5.21
C THR A 626 -47.51 4.54 6.60
N GLY A 627 -48.06 5.17 7.63
CA GLY A 627 -47.65 4.95 9.02
C GLY A 627 -48.11 3.59 9.53
N LYS A 628 -47.23 2.90 10.25
CA LYS A 628 -47.48 1.59 10.87
C LYS A 628 -47.00 1.62 12.31
N THR A 629 -47.66 0.86 13.17
CA THR A 629 -47.17 0.67 14.56
C THR A 629 -45.91 -0.18 14.56
N THR A 630 -45.12 -0.15 15.64
CA THR A 630 -43.94 -1.01 15.80
C THR A 630 -44.28 -2.49 15.62
N ALA A 631 -45.44 -2.93 16.12
CA ALA A 631 -45.87 -4.32 15.96
C ALA A 631 -46.13 -4.66 14.48
N GLN A 632 -46.81 -3.79 13.74
CA GLN A 632 -47.06 -3.97 12.30
C GLN A 632 -45.76 -3.91 11.49
N MET A 633 -44.83 -3.02 11.84
CA MET A 633 -43.52 -2.91 11.17
C MET A 633 -42.65 -4.16 11.35
N LYS A 634 -42.92 -4.97 12.37
CA LYS A 634 -42.24 -6.25 12.63
C LYS A 634 -43.00 -7.47 12.11
N ASP A 635 -44.17 -7.27 11.51
CA ASP A 635 -44.96 -8.33 10.89
C ASP A 635 -44.67 -8.38 9.38
N GLN A 636 -44.19 -9.52 8.89
CA GLN A 636 -43.93 -9.75 7.47
C GLN A 636 -45.17 -9.50 6.60
N ASN A 637 -46.37 -9.77 7.12
CA ASN A 637 -47.62 -9.59 6.39
C ASN A 637 -47.94 -8.12 6.07
N THR A 638 -47.28 -7.18 6.73
CA THR A 638 -47.36 -5.75 6.40
C THR A 638 -46.74 -5.45 5.03
N TYR A 639 -45.82 -6.29 4.56
CA TYR A 639 -44.97 -6.05 3.39
C TYR A 639 -45.37 -6.95 2.21
N THR A 640 -46.66 -6.99 1.86
CA THR A 640 -47.24 -7.96 0.88
C THR A 640 -46.59 -7.91 -0.50
N ASN A 641 -46.06 -6.74 -0.91
CA ASN A 641 -45.48 -6.52 -2.23
C ASN A 641 -43.93 -6.54 -2.24
N TRP A 642 -43.30 -6.90 -1.11
CA TRP A 642 -41.85 -6.96 -1.00
C TRP A 642 -41.33 -8.36 -1.33
N ASP A 643 -40.12 -8.43 -1.90
CA ASP A 643 -39.50 -9.70 -2.26
C ASP A 643 -38.73 -10.34 -1.10
N PHE A 644 -39.38 -11.32 -0.46
CA PHE A 644 -38.80 -12.25 0.52
C PHE A 644 -38.46 -13.63 -0.08
N ASN A 645 -38.82 -13.91 -1.34
CA ASN A 645 -38.71 -15.24 -1.96
C ASN A 645 -37.38 -15.43 -2.70
N THR A 646 -36.91 -14.37 -3.38
CA THR A 646 -35.55 -14.24 -3.95
C THR A 646 -34.82 -13.14 -3.20
N PRO A 647 -34.54 -13.35 -1.91
CA PRO A 647 -34.72 -12.33 -0.90
C PRO A 647 -33.83 -11.12 -1.16
N ILE A 648 -34.48 -9.99 -1.45
CA ILE A 648 -33.92 -8.66 -1.22
C ILE A 648 -34.06 -8.34 0.25
N TRP A 649 -35.21 -8.71 0.82
CA TRP A 649 -35.56 -8.49 2.22
C TRP A 649 -35.56 -9.80 3.00
N VAL A 650 -35.21 -9.70 4.27
CA VAL A 650 -35.32 -10.76 5.27
C VAL A 650 -35.99 -10.17 6.49
N ILE A 651 -36.84 -10.95 7.15
CA ILE A 651 -37.36 -10.63 8.47
C ILE A 651 -37.21 -11.89 9.33
N GLU A 652 -36.57 -11.74 10.48
CA GLU A 652 -36.27 -12.82 11.41
C GLU A 652 -36.63 -12.37 12.83
N ASN A 653 -37.00 -13.33 13.69
CA ASN A 653 -37.37 -13.06 15.08
C ASN A 653 -36.26 -12.29 15.82
N ASN A 654 -36.56 -11.07 16.29
CA ASN A 654 -35.84 -10.13 17.20
C ASN A 654 -34.30 -10.04 17.25
N ASN A 655 -33.54 -10.91 16.57
CA ASN A 655 -32.09 -11.04 16.68
C ASN A 655 -31.35 -10.14 15.68
N HIS A 656 -31.99 -9.79 14.55
CA HIS A 656 -31.43 -8.92 13.52
C HIS A 656 -32.31 -7.71 13.32
N ASN A 657 -31.69 -6.54 13.14
CA ASN A 657 -32.36 -5.26 12.88
C ASN A 657 -33.57 -4.99 13.81
N LYS A 658 -33.49 -5.42 15.08
CA LYS A 658 -34.56 -5.31 16.10
C LYS A 658 -35.90 -5.96 15.69
N GLY A 659 -35.88 -6.97 14.82
CA GLY A 659 -37.06 -7.66 14.30
C GLY A 659 -37.75 -6.98 13.12
N TYR A 660 -37.23 -5.85 12.62
CA TYR A 660 -37.73 -5.21 11.41
C TYR A 660 -37.11 -5.87 10.16
N PRO A 661 -37.75 -5.77 8.98
CA PRO A 661 -37.13 -6.24 7.73
C PRO A 661 -35.78 -5.60 7.48
N TYR A 662 -34.81 -6.38 7.02
CA TYR A 662 -33.47 -5.90 6.69
C TYR A 662 -33.02 -6.49 5.37
N LEU A 663 -32.03 -5.84 4.76
CA LEU A 663 -31.55 -6.24 3.44
C LEU A 663 -30.74 -7.53 3.53
N PHE A 664 -31.00 -8.47 2.62
CA PHE A 664 -30.44 -9.81 2.66
C PHE A 664 -28.91 -9.84 2.68
N PHE A 665 -28.24 -8.87 2.04
CA PHE A 665 -26.78 -8.80 2.05
C PHE A 665 -26.22 -8.59 3.47
N LEU A 666 -26.99 -8.00 4.39
CA LEU A 666 -26.60 -7.81 5.80
C LEU A 666 -26.66 -9.08 6.63
N LYS A 667 -27.43 -10.10 6.21
CA LYS A 667 -27.56 -11.38 6.94
C LYS A 667 -26.21 -12.07 7.20
N TYR A 668 -25.19 -11.73 6.42
CA TYR A 668 -23.85 -12.29 6.54
C TYR A 668 -22.82 -11.29 7.12
N LEU A 669 -23.23 -10.07 7.49
CA LEU A 669 -22.39 -9.00 8.04
C LEU A 669 -22.47 -8.85 9.57
N ASP A 670 -23.55 -9.31 10.22
CA ASP A 670 -23.75 -9.11 11.67
C ASP A 670 -22.73 -9.84 12.56
N GLY A 671 -22.07 -10.89 12.05
CA GLY A 671 -20.95 -11.54 12.74
C GLY A 671 -19.66 -10.70 12.80
N SER A 672 -19.50 -9.73 11.90
CA SER A 672 -18.28 -8.92 11.73
C SER A 672 -18.46 -7.44 12.12
N ILE A 673 -19.68 -6.89 12.08
CA ILE A 673 -19.97 -5.52 12.54
C ILE A 673 -19.92 -5.40 14.07
N ALA A 674 -20.37 -6.41 14.82
CA ALA A 674 -20.25 -6.44 16.29
C ALA A 674 -18.77 -6.46 16.75
N ALA A 675 -17.88 -7.06 15.96
CA ALA A 675 -16.43 -7.01 16.17
C ALA A 675 -15.82 -5.64 15.80
N ALA A 676 -16.39 -4.93 14.81
CA ALA A 676 -15.91 -3.61 14.41
C ALA A 676 -16.36 -2.48 15.34
N ALA A 677 -17.59 -2.54 15.86
CA ALA A 677 -18.15 -1.57 16.82
C ALA A 677 -17.56 -1.73 18.23
N SER A 678 -17.07 -2.92 18.61
CA SER A 678 -16.32 -3.11 19.85
C SER A 678 -14.89 -2.56 19.77
N LEU A 679 -14.36 -2.27 18.58
CA LEU A 679 -13.08 -1.59 18.37
C LEU A 679 -13.16 -0.05 18.35
N SER A 680 -14.36 0.56 18.34
CA SER A 680 -14.54 2.01 18.21
C SER A 680 -14.71 2.77 19.53
N THR A 681 -14.64 2.10 20.68
CA THR A 681 -14.58 2.79 21.98
C THR A 681 -13.12 3.14 22.30
N SER A 682 -12.78 4.42 22.18
CA SER A 682 -11.50 4.96 22.65
C SER A 682 -11.44 4.87 24.18
N LEU A 683 -10.87 3.81 24.71
CA LEU A 683 -10.50 3.73 26.13
C LEU A 683 -9.29 4.65 26.37
N THR A 684 -9.54 5.87 26.85
CA THR A 684 -8.48 6.75 27.34
C THR A 684 -8.02 6.24 28.71
N VAL A 685 -7.02 5.36 28.73
CA VAL A 685 -6.40 4.92 30.00
C VAL A 685 -5.29 5.91 30.36
N THR A 686 -5.52 6.72 31.38
CA THR A 686 -4.45 7.53 32.00
C THR A 686 -3.57 6.64 32.87
N PRO A 687 -2.24 6.86 32.95
CA PRO A 687 -1.29 6.02 33.69
C PRO A 687 -1.56 5.91 35.21
N SER A 688 -2.44 6.75 35.76
CA SER A 688 -2.80 6.76 37.18
C SER A 688 -3.90 5.75 37.57
N ALA A 689 -4.65 5.20 36.60
CA ALA A 689 -5.71 4.23 36.89
C ALA A 689 -5.21 2.78 37.05
N VAL A 690 -3.98 2.47 36.62
CA VAL A 690 -3.42 1.11 36.67
C VAL A 690 -2.98 0.74 38.10
N THR A 691 -2.59 1.72 38.91
CA THR A 691 -2.04 1.45 40.26
C THR A 691 -3.12 1.32 41.34
N GLN A 692 -4.34 1.85 41.14
CA GLN A 692 -5.44 1.67 42.09
C GLN A 692 -6.41 0.53 41.71
N GLY A 693 -6.46 0.09 40.45
CA GLY A 693 -7.26 -1.06 40.03
C GLY A 693 -6.67 -2.42 40.42
N ILE A 694 -5.35 -2.53 40.55
CA ILE A 694 -4.68 -3.81 40.86
C ILE A 694 -4.74 -4.13 42.36
N VAL A 695 -4.87 -3.13 43.24
CA VAL A 695 -5.02 -3.35 44.69
C VAL A 695 -6.45 -3.74 45.07
N GLY A 696 -7.47 -3.29 44.33
CA GLY A 696 -8.89 -3.62 44.61
C GLY A 696 -9.35 -4.99 44.09
N VAL A 697 -8.65 -5.58 43.12
CA VAL A 697 -9.03 -6.89 42.54
C VAL A 697 -8.44 -8.08 43.31
N ILE A 698 -7.51 -7.84 44.24
CA ILE A 698 -6.94 -8.91 45.09
C ILE A 698 -7.82 -9.19 46.33
N SER A 699 -8.84 -8.36 46.64
CA SER A 699 -9.68 -8.53 47.82
C SER A 699 -11.10 -9.07 47.58
N ALA A 700 -11.44 -9.56 46.37
CA ALA A 700 -12.75 -10.16 46.10
C ALA A 700 -12.62 -11.55 45.45
N GLN A 701 -12.16 -12.52 46.22
CA GLN A 701 -12.34 -13.94 45.92
C GLN A 701 -13.80 -14.32 46.18
N SER A 702 -14.59 -14.48 45.13
CA SER A 702 -15.59 -15.57 44.99
C SER A 702 -16.40 -15.36 43.71
N THR A 703 -16.52 -16.41 42.91
CA THR A 703 -17.43 -16.57 41.75
C THR A 703 -17.25 -15.61 40.58
N ILE A 704 -16.57 -16.06 39.52
CA ILE A 704 -16.95 -15.93 38.08
C ILE A 704 -15.93 -16.77 37.27
N SER A 705 -16.34 -17.96 36.83
CA SER A 705 -15.54 -18.87 35.97
C SER A 705 -15.70 -18.58 34.47
N GLY A 706 -16.45 -17.53 34.09
CA GLY A 706 -16.78 -17.20 32.70
C GLY A 706 -15.79 -16.26 31.99
N ASP A 707 -15.16 -15.33 32.72
CA ASP A 707 -14.44 -14.20 32.10
C ASP A 707 -12.93 -14.40 31.88
N LEU A 708 -12.32 -15.44 32.45
CA LEU A 708 -10.88 -15.74 32.25
C LEU A 708 -10.52 -16.17 30.81
N LYS A 709 -11.50 -16.59 30.00
CA LYS A 709 -11.30 -16.89 28.57
C LYS A 709 -11.25 -15.64 27.69
N ARG A 710 -11.90 -14.54 28.09
CA ARG A 710 -11.89 -13.26 27.37
C ARG A 710 -10.60 -12.46 27.58
N VAL A 711 -9.94 -12.62 28.73
CA VAL A 711 -8.68 -11.92 29.02
C VAL A 711 -7.50 -12.55 28.26
N ARG A 712 -7.52 -13.87 28.00
CA ARG A 712 -6.45 -14.54 27.24
C ARG A 712 -6.47 -14.23 25.73
N SER A 713 -7.64 -14.00 25.14
CA SER A 713 -7.75 -13.62 23.74
C SER A 713 -7.38 -12.15 23.49
N ILE A 714 -7.56 -11.27 24.48
CA ILE A 714 -7.12 -9.87 24.40
C ILE A 714 -5.58 -9.75 24.45
N ALA A 715 -4.90 -10.61 25.23
CA ALA A 715 -3.43 -10.62 25.29
C ALA A 715 -2.76 -11.09 23.99
N ALA A 716 -3.40 -11.99 23.23
CA ALA A 716 -2.89 -12.49 21.94
C ALA A 716 -3.10 -11.49 20.78
N ALA A 717 -4.05 -10.55 20.90
CA ALA A 717 -4.34 -9.55 19.88
C ALA A 717 -3.43 -8.31 19.95
N VAL A 718 -2.61 -8.17 21.00
CA VAL A 718 -1.69 -7.01 21.19
C VAL A 718 -0.27 -7.29 20.66
N THR A 719 0.05 -8.52 20.27
CA THR A 719 1.34 -8.87 19.65
C THR A 719 1.31 -8.63 18.13
N CYS A 720 1.38 -7.38 17.71
CA CYS A 720 1.89 -6.95 16.39
C CYS A 720 1.98 -5.41 16.32
N SER A 721 2.85 -4.81 17.13
CA SER A 721 3.37 -3.47 16.83
C SER A 721 4.85 -3.37 17.17
N SER A 722 5.65 -2.96 16.19
CA SER A 722 7.08 -2.63 16.32
C SER A 722 7.38 -1.49 17.31
N SER A 723 6.37 -0.88 17.92
CA SER A 723 6.47 0.21 18.89
C SER A 723 6.72 -0.22 20.35
N ILE A 724 6.48 -1.48 20.71
CA ILE A 724 6.73 -1.98 22.08
C ILE A 724 8.22 -2.34 22.27
N VAL A 725 8.89 -2.85 21.23
CA VAL A 725 10.31 -3.25 21.29
C VAL A 725 11.24 -2.03 21.50
N GLY A 726 10.92 -0.89 20.90
CA GLY A 726 11.64 0.37 21.13
C GLY A 726 11.39 0.96 22.52
N SER A 727 10.21 0.72 23.10
CA SER A 727 9.86 1.18 24.45
C SER A 727 10.53 0.32 25.53
N ILE A 728 10.67 -0.98 25.30
CA ILE A 728 11.36 -1.92 26.20
C ILE A 728 12.88 -1.74 26.15
N SER A 729 13.45 -1.40 24.99
CA SER A 729 14.88 -1.06 24.88
C SER A 729 15.23 0.19 25.70
N ARG A 730 14.34 1.19 25.73
CA ARG A 730 14.50 2.38 26.59
C ARG A 730 14.32 2.09 28.08
N ILE A 731 13.46 1.13 28.45
CA ILE A 731 13.30 0.70 29.85
C ILE A 731 14.55 -0.03 30.35
N LEU A 732 15.18 -0.84 29.50
CA LEU A 732 16.45 -1.53 29.83
C LEU A 732 17.66 -0.57 29.85
N GLU A 733 17.66 0.49 29.04
CA GLU A 733 18.64 1.59 29.13
C GLU A 733 18.41 2.49 30.37
N MET A 734 17.18 2.60 30.87
CA MET A 734 16.90 3.30 32.12
C MET A 734 17.39 2.52 33.35
N GLU A 735 17.31 1.18 33.36
CA GLU A 735 17.83 0.36 34.47
C GLU A 735 19.37 0.31 34.56
N SER A 736 20.10 0.48 33.44
CA SER A 736 21.57 0.60 33.48
C SER A 736 22.07 1.95 33.98
N SER A 737 21.19 2.97 34.04
CA SER A 737 21.50 4.31 34.56
C SER A 737 21.26 4.47 36.07
N MET A 738 20.62 3.49 36.72
CA MET A 738 20.41 3.49 38.17
C MET A 738 21.51 2.67 38.85
N GLY A 739 22.61 3.33 39.17
CA GLY A 739 23.66 2.75 39.99
C GLY A 739 23.13 2.28 41.35
N GLY A 740 23.29 0.98 41.61
CA GLY A 740 23.29 0.42 42.96
C GLY A 740 21.96 -0.10 43.49
N VAL A 741 21.53 -1.28 43.04
CA VAL A 741 20.81 -2.24 43.91
C VAL A 741 21.23 -3.66 43.52
N GLY A 742 21.58 -4.46 44.52
CA GLY A 742 22.10 -5.82 44.39
C GLY A 742 21.25 -6.76 43.53
N SER A 743 21.98 -7.58 42.77
CA SER A 743 21.55 -8.69 41.94
C SER A 743 20.49 -9.60 42.60
N ASN A 744 19.26 -9.57 42.07
CA ASN A 744 18.35 -10.70 42.17
C ASN A 744 18.16 -11.31 40.77
N SER A 745 18.93 -12.36 40.50
CA SER A 745 18.91 -13.18 39.28
C SER A 745 17.51 -13.75 38.95
N ALA A 746 16.60 -13.80 39.94
CA ALA A 746 15.24 -14.27 39.77
C ALA A 746 14.35 -13.35 38.90
N SER A 747 14.61 -12.04 38.87
CA SER A 747 13.80 -11.09 38.09
C SER A 747 14.11 -11.17 36.59
N LEU A 748 15.38 -11.30 36.23
CA LEU A 748 15.83 -11.44 34.85
C LEU A 748 15.40 -12.79 34.24
N SER A 749 15.47 -13.87 35.03
CA SER A 749 14.98 -15.19 34.62
C SER A 749 13.46 -15.21 34.38
N ARG A 750 12.69 -14.42 35.14
CA ARG A 750 11.24 -14.32 34.97
C ARG A 750 10.87 -13.54 33.70
N VAL A 751 11.61 -12.47 33.41
CA VAL A 751 11.44 -11.65 32.19
C VAL A 751 11.81 -12.47 30.94
N ILE A 752 12.92 -13.21 30.96
CA ILE A 752 13.35 -14.06 29.84
C ILE A 752 12.38 -15.23 29.63
N ARG A 753 11.85 -15.83 30.70
CA ARG A 753 10.83 -16.89 30.60
C ARG A 753 9.53 -16.38 29.97
N ILE A 754 9.05 -15.22 30.42
CA ILE A 754 7.87 -14.56 29.85
C ILE A 754 8.08 -14.22 28.37
N LEU A 755 9.26 -13.74 27.99
CA LEU A 755 9.62 -13.44 26.60
C LEU A 755 9.70 -14.70 25.72
N SER A 756 10.18 -15.83 26.26
CA SER A 756 10.24 -17.11 25.53
C SER A 756 8.86 -17.74 25.33
N GLU A 757 7.97 -17.58 26.31
CA GLU A 757 6.59 -18.06 26.26
C GLU A 757 5.72 -17.16 25.36
N SER A 758 6.02 -15.86 25.24
CA SER A 758 5.27 -14.92 24.39
C SER A 758 5.66 -14.91 22.92
N THR A 759 6.81 -15.49 22.55
CA THR A 759 7.37 -15.43 21.16
C THR A 759 7.38 -16.79 20.44
N GLY A 760 6.86 -17.85 21.07
CA GLY A 760 6.86 -19.18 20.45
C GLY A 760 8.25 -19.75 20.16
N GLY A 761 9.29 -19.32 20.91
CA GLY A 761 10.62 -19.94 20.88
C GLY A 761 11.53 -19.60 19.68
N SER A 762 11.26 -18.55 18.91
CA SER A 762 12.14 -18.15 17.80
C SER A 762 12.86 -16.81 18.08
N PHE A 763 14.14 -16.88 18.46
CA PHE A 763 15.04 -15.72 18.47
C PHE A 763 15.82 -15.66 17.16
N SER A 764 15.93 -14.48 16.55
CA SER A 764 16.85 -14.27 15.43
C SER A 764 18.30 -14.27 15.94
N SER A 765 19.23 -14.76 15.11
CA SER A 765 20.66 -14.90 15.45
C SER A 765 21.31 -13.60 15.96
N GLY A 766 20.85 -12.43 15.51
CA GLY A 766 21.37 -11.13 15.92
C GLY A 766 21.00 -10.70 17.36
N ILE A 767 19.91 -11.24 17.94
CA ILE A 767 19.52 -10.94 19.33
C ILE A 767 20.37 -11.76 20.31
N LEU A 768 20.67 -13.00 19.96
CA LEU A 768 21.48 -13.92 20.77
C LEU A 768 22.94 -13.44 20.89
N GLU A 769 23.48 -12.85 19.81
CA GLU A 769 24.83 -12.28 19.76
C GLU A 769 24.97 -10.99 20.61
N ARG A 770 23.88 -10.22 20.76
CA ARG A 770 23.83 -9.05 21.64
C ARG A 770 23.72 -9.43 23.12
N LEU A 771 22.99 -10.50 23.45
CA LEU A 771 22.84 -11.01 24.82
C LEU A 771 24.13 -11.62 25.38
N THR A 772 24.93 -12.30 24.54
CA THR A 772 26.24 -12.84 24.93
C THR A 772 27.31 -11.76 25.12
N LYS A 773 27.19 -10.61 24.44
CA LYS A 773 28.04 -9.43 24.66
C LYS A 773 27.71 -8.65 25.94
N LEU A 774 26.48 -8.79 26.47
CA LEU A 774 26.02 -8.09 27.68
C LEU A 774 26.35 -8.82 29.00
N ASN A 775 26.66 -10.12 28.97
CA ASN A 775 27.10 -10.86 30.15
C ASN A 775 27.98 -12.07 29.77
N SER A 776 29.25 -12.04 30.19
CA SER A 776 30.27 -13.05 29.84
C SER A 776 30.05 -14.43 30.47
N ASN A 777 29.07 -14.58 31.37
CA ASN A 777 28.78 -15.84 32.05
C ASN A 777 27.79 -16.76 31.29
N ILE A 778 27.37 -16.39 30.07
CA ILE A 778 26.45 -17.18 29.25
C ILE A 778 27.25 -17.89 28.14
N GLN A 779 27.40 -19.22 28.20
CA GLN A 779 27.95 -20.04 27.11
C GLN A 779 26.88 -20.97 26.53
N VAL A 780 26.79 -21.02 25.19
CA VAL A 780 25.91 -21.92 24.45
C VAL A 780 26.72 -23.14 24.01
N VAL A 781 26.30 -24.34 24.41
CA VAL A 781 26.88 -25.61 23.92
C VAL A 781 25.87 -26.26 22.97
N GLY A 782 26.19 -26.34 21.67
CA GLY A 782 25.46 -27.18 20.71
C GLY A 782 25.43 -26.66 19.27
N ASN A 783 26.01 -27.43 18.35
CA ASN A 783 26.09 -27.17 16.91
C ASN A 783 24.75 -27.32 16.18
N SER A 784 24.58 -26.49 15.14
CA SER A 784 23.74 -26.64 13.93
C SER A 784 22.48 -27.53 13.98
N THR A 785 21.35 -26.88 13.70
CA THR A 785 20.09 -27.45 13.19
C THR A 785 19.40 -28.51 14.05
N GLY A 786 18.54 -28.07 14.97
CA GLY A 786 17.54 -28.92 15.62
C GLY A 786 17.28 -28.57 17.08
N ASP A 787 16.09 -28.02 17.35
CA ASP A 787 15.36 -28.08 18.63
C ASP A 787 16.13 -27.73 19.93
N LEU A 788 16.17 -26.44 20.28
CA LEU A 788 16.76 -25.91 21.52
C LEU A 788 15.84 -26.00 22.75
N SER A 789 14.79 -26.82 22.72
CA SER A 789 13.89 -26.98 23.87
C SER A 789 14.42 -27.90 24.99
N ARG A 790 15.67 -28.40 24.90
CA ARG A 790 16.24 -29.34 25.87
C ARG A 790 17.68 -29.02 26.26
N GLY A 791 17.85 -28.21 27.30
CA GLY A 791 19.05 -28.25 28.15
C GLY A 791 19.70 -26.90 28.48
N LEU A 792 19.21 -26.23 29.53
CA LEU A 792 19.98 -25.24 30.29
C LEU A 792 20.29 -25.87 31.65
N LYS A 793 21.51 -26.37 31.84
CA LYS A 793 22.04 -26.77 33.16
C LYS A 793 22.88 -25.62 33.71
N LEU A 794 22.49 -25.08 34.85
CA LEU A 794 23.33 -24.23 35.70
C LEU A 794 24.27 -25.11 36.51
N ASN A 795 25.56 -24.74 36.57
CA ASN A 795 26.53 -25.42 37.40
C ASN A 795 26.41 -24.94 38.85
N SER A 796 26.13 -25.84 39.79
CA SER A 796 26.42 -25.61 41.21
C SER A 796 26.80 -26.95 41.84
N ASN A 797 28.08 -27.09 42.19
CA ASN A 797 28.57 -28.16 43.05
C ASN A 797 27.84 -28.13 44.39
N ILE A 798 27.22 -29.26 44.80
CA ILE A 798 27.09 -29.80 46.18
C ILE A 798 26.25 -31.10 46.12
N VAL A 799 26.88 -32.20 46.56
CA VAL A 799 26.35 -33.49 47.07
C VAL A 799 25.89 -34.57 46.06
N THR A 800 26.74 -35.54 45.67
CA THR A 800 27.07 -36.88 46.25
C THR A 800 26.06 -38.01 45.97
N ALA A 801 26.61 -39.15 45.50
CA ALA A 801 26.11 -40.54 45.50
C ALA A 801 25.43 -41.11 44.22
N ALA A 802 26.27 -41.81 43.44
CA ALA A 802 26.14 -43.23 43.06
C ALA A 802 24.98 -43.74 42.16
N ASN A 803 25.44 -44.33 41.03
CA ASN A 803 25.10 -45.67 40.52
C ASN A 803 23.85 -45.90 39.64
N SER A 804 24.16 -46.23 38.38
CA SER A 804 23.73 -47.38 37.58
C SER A 804 22.25 -47.86 37.57
N THR A 805 21.77 -48.08 36.34
CA THR A 805 20.78 -49.10 35.91
C THR A 805 19.36 -49.05 36.48
N GLY A 806 18.36 -48.93 35.60
CA GLY A 806 16.98 -49.36 35.87
C GLY A 806 15.91 -48.35 35.45
N GLU A 807 15.07 -48.74 34.48
CA GLU A 807 13.74 -48.15 34.28
C GLU A 807 12.93 -48.25 35.58
N ILE A 808 12.39 -47.14 36.10
CA ILE A 808 11.16 -47.15 36.90
C ILE A 808 10.36 -45.87 36.59
N SER A 809 9.12 -46.09 36.15
CA SER A 809 8.02 -45.18 35.93
C SER A 809 7.44 -44.57 37.23
N ARG A 810 6.97 -43.32 37.16
CA ARG A 810 5.90 -42.74 38.02
C ARG A 810 5.06 -41.81 37.12
N ASN A 811 3.90 -42.22 36.60
CA ASN A 811 2.56 -42.24 37.22
C ASN A 811 2.20 -40.98 38.01
N VAL A 812 1.21 -40.23 37.50
CA VAL A 812 0.22 -39.53 38.33
C VAL A 812 -1.04 -40.38 38.31
N ASN A 813 -1.45 -40.76 39.52
CA ASN A 813 -2.71 -41.40 39.88
C ASN A 813 -3.91 -40.60 39.34
N LEU A 814 -4.84 -41.30 38.70
CA LEU A 814 -6.26 -40.96 38.70
C LEU A 814 -6.87 -41.75 39.86
N ASP A 815 -7.18 -41.09 40.97
CA ASP A 815 -8.03 -41.69 42.00
C ASP A 815 -9.51 -41.42 41.72
N SER A 816 -10.27 -42.49 41.95
CA SER A 816 -11.73 -42.61 42.14
C SER A 816 -12.68 -42.30 40.98
N GLU A 817 -13.21 -43.39 40.43
CA GLU A 817 -14.64 -43.63 40.20
C GLU A 817 -15.52 -42.45 39.79
N THR A 818 -15.84 -42.36 38.49
CA THR A 818 -17.24 -42.18 38.06
C THR A 818 -17.43 -42.80 36.68
N THR A 819 -18.29 -43.81 36.64
CA THR A 819 -18.79 -44.50 35.45
C THR A 819 -19.71 -43.57 34.63
N GLY A 820 -19.41 -43.34 33.34
CA GLY A 820 -20.35 -42.71 32.41
C GLY A 820 -19.75 -42.34 31.05
N GLU A 821 -20.33 -42.83 29.96
CA GLU A 821 -19.96 -42.64 28.53
C GLU A 821 -19.95 -41.19 27.99
N SER A 822 -20.09 -40.15 28.82
CA SER A 822 -20.30 -38.77 28.37
C SER A 822 -19.06 -37.85 28.38
N THR A 823 -17.88 -38.33 28.76
CA THR A 823 -16.67 -37.47 28.88
C THR A 823 -15.67 -37.59 27.73
N VAL A 824 -15.77 -38.61 26.86
CA VAL A 824 -14.87 -38.76 25.70
C VAL A 824 -15.26 -37.83 24.54
N THR A 825 -16.56 -37.60 24.33
CA THR A 825 -17.08 -36.66 23.32
C THR A 825 -16.85 -35.18 23.69
N GLY A 826 -16.81 -34.87 25.00
CA GLY A 826 -16.51 -33.53 25.52
C GLY A 826 -15.06 -33.10 25.32
N GLU A 827 -14.09 -34.02 25.45
CA GLU A 827 -12.66 -33.75 25.21
C GLU A 827 -12.31 -33.72 23.71
N LEU A 828 -12.94 -34.58 22.87
CA LEU A 828 -12.79 -34.54 21.40
C LEU A 828 -13.32 -33.23 20.78
N SER A 829 -14.38 -32.65 21.34
CA SER A 829 -14.92 -31.36 20.90
C SER A 829 -13.97 -30.19 21.22
N LYS A 830 -13.22 -30.27 22.33
CA LYS A 830 -12.17 -29.29 22.68
C LYS A 830 -10.98 -29.36 21.72
N TRP A 831 -10.60 -30.57 21.29
CA TRP A 831 -9.56 -30.77 20.27
C TRP A 831 -10.00 -30.31 18.87
N MET A 832 -11.26 -30.51 18.49
CA MET A 832 -11.81 -29.98 17.23
C MET A 832 -11.89 -28.45 17.18
N LEU A 833 -12.14 -27.79 18.32
CA LEU A 833 -12.10 -26.32 18.43
C LEU A 833 -10.67 -25.77 18.38
N PHE A 834 -9.67 -26.51 18.86
CA PHE A 834 -8.26 -26.14 18.72
C PHE A 834 -7.78 -26.25 17.25
N LEU A 835 -8.39 -27.13 16.45
CA LEU A 835 -8.05 -27.33 15.04
C LEU A 835 -8.50 -26.19 14.10
N SER A 836 -9.39 -25.28 14.55
CA SER A 836 -9.81 -24.13 13.72
C SER A 836 -8.94 -22.89 13.84
N GLU A 837 -7.91 -22.88 14.71
CA GLU A 837 -7.18 -21.64 15.07
C GLU A 837 -5.65 -21.68 14.84
N VAL A 838 -5.07 -22.73 14.23
CA VAL A 838 -3.60 -22.84 14.08
C VAL A 838 -3.12 -22.68 12.63
N SER A 839 -2.34 -21.63 12.35
CA SER A 839 -1.67 -21.36 11.07
C SER A 839 -0.15 -21.50 11.20
N GLY A 840 0.40 -22.70 10.96
CA GLY A 840 1.85 -22.90 10.92
C GLY A 840 2.31 -24.34 10.61
N ILE A 841 3.25 -24.50 9.66
CA ILE A 841 3.78 -25.79 9.17
C ILE A 841 4.66 -26.51 10.22
N SER A 842 5.33 -25.79 11.11
CA SER A 842 6.20 -26.37 12.16
C SER A 842 5.42 -27.19 13.19
N SER A 843 4.19 -26.79 13.51
CA SER A 843 3.26 -27.48 14.42
C SER A 843 2.81 -28.86 13.90
N ILE A 844 2.77 -29.05 12.58
CA ILE A 844 2.30 -30.30 11.93
C ILE A 844 3.32 -31.43 12.07
N MET A 845 4.62 -31.13 12.08
CA MET A 845 5.68 -32.13 12.25
C MET A 845 5.76 -32.65 13.70
N GLY A 846 5.47 -31.81 14.69
CA GLY A 846 5.33 -32.24 16.08
C GLY A 846 4.12 -33.16 16.29
N MET A 847 3.00 -32.89 15.60
CA MET A 847 1.79 -33.74 15.64
C MET A 847 2.03 -35.14 15.04
N LEU A 848 2.83 -35.25 13.98
CA LEU A 848 3.20 -36.54 13.38
C LEU A 848 4.03 -37.43 14.31
N GLN A 849 4.85 -36.83 15.19
CA GLN A 849 5.57 -37.58 16.23
C GLN A 849 4.67 -38.01 17.38
N GLY A 850 3.72 -37.15 17.81
CA GLY A 850 2.74 -37.48 18.85
C GLY A 850 1.79 -38.62 18.45
N ILE A 851 1.35 -38.66 17.19
CA ILE A 851 0.48 -39.72 16.65
C ILE A 851 1.23 -41.06 16.56
N ARG A 852 2.54 -41.06 16.28
CA ARG A 852 3.37 -42.29 16.33
C ARG A 852 3.52 -42.84 17.76
N GLY A 853 3.60 -41.96 18.77
CA GLY A 853 3.60 -42.37 20.19
C GLY A 853 2.27 -42.99 20.65
N LEU A 854 1.14 -42.53 20.10
CA LEU A 854 -0.18 -43.12 20.35
C LEU A 854 -0.37 -44.48 19.67
N GLN A 855 0.20 -44.70 18.47
CA GLN A 855 0.16 -46.00 17.79
C GLN A 855 0.82 -47.12 18.61
N GLY A 856 1.97 -46.85 19.23
CA GLY A 856 2.67 -47.85 20.06
C GLY A 856 1.91 -48.27 21.34
N ARG A 857 0.91 -47.50 21.78
CA ARG A 857 0.07 -47.82 22.95
C ARG A 857 -1.27 -48.48 22.60
N VAL A 858 -1.77 -48.32 21.38
CA VAL A 858 -3.04 -48.93 20.94
C VAL A 858 -2.85 -50.35 20.40
N GLU A 859 -1.63 -50.73 19.99
CA GLU A 859 -1.32 -52.12 19.58
C GLU A 859 -1.23 -53.12 20.76
N ALA A 860 -1.39 -52.66 22.01
CA ALA A 860 -1.36 -53.51 23.21
C ALA A 860 -2.75 -53.86 23.78
N ASP A 861 -3.85 -53.39 23.18
CA ASP A 861 -5.21 -53.65 23.66
C ASP A 861 -6.11 -54.12 22.50
N SER A 862 -6.40 -55.42 22.47
CA SER A 862 -7.10 -56.10 21.37
C SER A 862 -8.60 -55.81 21.28
N SER A 863 -9.11 -54.78 21.95
CA SER A 863 -10.55 -54.47 22.02
C SER A 863 -11.01 -53.22 21.24
N LEU A 864 -10.11 -52.49 20.56
CA LEU A 864 -10.42 -51.19 19.94
C LEU A 864 -10.45 -51.20 18.39
N THR A 865 -11.33 -51.99 17.79
CA THR A 865 -11.46 -52.09 16.32
C THR A 865 -12.13 -50.89 15.64
N ALA A 866 -12.89 -50.06 16.35
CA ALA A 866 -13.55 -48.88 15.78
C ALA A 866 -12.63 -47.65 15.61
N ASN A 867 -11.62 -47.47 16.47
CA ASN A 867 -10.69 -46.33 16.40
C ASN A 867 -9.60 -46.49 15.33
N MET A 868 -9.34 -47.72 14.88
CA MET A 868 -8.34 -48.01 13.84
C MET A 868 -8.76 -47.51 12.44
N ILE A 869 -10.08 -47.50 12.16
CA ILE A 869 -10.65 -46.99 10.90
C ILE A 869 -10.57 -45.46 10.84
N TYR A 870 -10.80 -44.77 11.97
CA TYR A 870 -10.78 -43.30 12.03
C TYR A 870 -9.37 -42.72 11.90
N ILE A 871 -8.36 -43.38 12.50
CA ILE A 871 -6.94 -42.99 12.38
C ILE A 871 -6.41 -43.21 10.96
N THR A 872 -6.86 -44.27 10.27
CA THR A 872 -6.49 -44.57 8.89
C THR A 872 -7.08 -43.56 7.90
N LEU A 873 -8.33 -43.14 8.11
CA LEU A 873 -8.98 -42.06 7.34
C LEU A 873 -8.30 -40.69 7.56
N LEU A 874 -7.90 -40.36 8.79
CA LEU A 874 -7.16 -39.12 9.07
C LEU A 874 -5.78 -39.11 8.40
N LYS A 875 -5.05 -40.24 8.40
CA LYS A 875 -3.79 -40.40 7.66
C LYS A 875 -3.99 -40.12 6.15
N GLY A 876 -5.08 -40.59 5.55
CA GLY A 876 -5.40 -40.35 4.14
C GLY A 876 -5.60 -38.86 3.82
N VAL A 877 -6.33 -38.14 4.67
CA VAL A 877 -6.60 -36.70 4.48
C VAL A 877 -5.35 -35.86 4.69
N ILE A 878 -4.55 -36.15 5.73
CA ILE A 878 -3.32 -35.38 6.05
C ILE A 878 -2.23 -35.63 5.00
N THR A 879 -2.07 -36.87 4.51
CA THR A 879 -1.09 -37.19 3.45
C THR A 879 -1.49 -36.57 2.10
N GLY A 880 -2.79 -36.42 1.83
CA GLY A 880 -3.32 -35.69 0.67
C GLY A 880 -3.09 -34.18 0.73
N VAL A 881 -3.16 -33.57 1.93
CA VAL A 881 -2.96 -32.11 2.12
C VAL A 881 -1.48 -31.73 2.13
N VAL A 882 -0.60 -32.58 2.66
CA VAL A 882 0.87 -32.35 2.70
C VAL A 882 1.52 -32.46 1.31
N ASN A 883 0.95 -33.24 0.38
CA ASN A 883 1.46 -33.34 -0.99
C ASN A 883 1.09 -32.16 -1.90
N VAL A 884 0.19 -31.26 -1.50
CA VAL A 884 -0.28 -30.14 -2.34
C VAL A 884 0.41 -28.81 -2.03
N THR A 885 1.15 -28.69 -0.92
CA THR A 885 1.69 -27.38 -0.48
C THR A 885 3.21 -27.21 -0.55
N GLY A 886 3.97 -28.15 -1.11
CA GLY A 886 5.44 -28.05 -1.08
C GLY A 886 6.23 -28.35 -2.36
N ARG A 887 5.65 -28.89 -3.44
CA ARG A 887 6.43 -29.46 -4.55
C ARG A 887 5.97 -29.14 -5.98
N LEU A 888 5.15 -28.11 -6.19
CA LEU A 888 4.73 -27.68 -7.53
C LEU A 888 5.60 -26.58 -8.17
N SER A 889 6.36 -25.81 -7.38
CA SER A 889 7.22 -24.74 -7.92
C SER A 889 8.57 -25.23 -8.49
N ARG A 890 9.08 -26.40 -8.05
CA ARG A 890 10.38 -26.93 -8.50
C ARG A 890 10.30 -28.03 -9.58
N ILE A 891 9.18 -28.71 -9.74
CA ILE A 891 8.97 -29.69 -10.83
C ILE A 891 8.52 -29.00 -12.12
N MET A 892 7.77 -27.89 -12.01
CA MET A 892 7.44 -27.03 -13.16
C MET A 892 8.66 -26.32 -13.76
N LEU A 893 9.72 -26.09 -12.96
CA LEU A 893 10.96 -25.48 -13.44
C LEU A 893 11.91 -26.50 -14.11
N LEU A 894 11.79 -27.79 -13.79
CA LEU A 894 12.63 -28.86 -14.36
C LEU A 894 12.04 -29.47 -15.65
N ALA A 895 10.71 -29.44 -15.83
CA ALA A 895 10.05 -29.92 -17.05
C ALA A 895 10.09 -28.90 -18.21
N ALA A 896 10.20 -27.60 -17.91
CA ALA A 896 10.24 -26.53 -18.92
C ALA A 896 11.59 -26.43 -19.66
N THR A 897 12.66 -27.05 -19.16
CA THR A 897 13.98 -27.04 -19.80
C THR A 897 14.15 -28.14 -20.85
N ILE A 898 13.20 -29.08 -20.98
CA ILE A 898 13.41 -30.32 -21.76
C ILE A 898 12.56 -30.44 -23.05
N THR A 899 11.45 -29.70 -23.25
CA THR A 899 10.54 -30.03 -24.40
C THR A 899 9.96 -28.88 -25.25
N GLY A 900 10.47 -27.64 -25.14
CA GLY A 900 10.34 -26.60 -26.19
C GLY A 900 8.98 -26.43 -26.93
N THR A 901 7.83 -26.46 -26.25
CA THR A 901 6.49 -26.31 -26.88
C THR A 901 5.52 -25.46 -26.04
N SER A 902 4.57 -24.77 -26.69
CA SER A 902 3.80 -23.62 -26.18
C SER A 902 2.59 -23.94 -25.28
N TYR A 903 2.27 -22.97 -24.40
CA TYR A 903 1.46 -23.06 -23.17
C TYR A 903 -0.06 -23.30 -23.29
N THR A 904 -0.66 -23.43 -24.48
CA THR A 904 -2.12 -23.32 -24.63
C THR A 904 -2.89 -24.63 -24.69
N SER A 905 -2.26 -25.79 -24.94
CA SER A 905 -2.99 -27.06 -25.09
C SER A 905 -3.16 -27.87 -23.79
N VAL A 906 -2.25 -27.74 -22.81
CA VAL A 906 -2.28 -28.55 -21.56
C VAL A 906 -3.33 -28.05 -20.55
N ILE A 907 -3.62 -26.75 -20.54
CA ILE A 907 -4.61 -26.14 -19.63
C ILE A 907 -6.04 -26.55 -20.00
N LEU A 908 -6.32 -26.76 -21.30
CA LEU A 908 -7.68 -27.07 -21.76
C LEU A 908 -8.07 -28.53 -21.45
N THR A 909 -7.12 -29.46 -21.46
CA THR A 909 -7.37 -30.88 -21.13
C THR A 909 -7.62 -31.11 -19.63
N TYR A 910 -7.00 -30.31 -18.73
CA TYR A 910 -7.18 -30.47 -17.28
C TYR A 910 -8.44 -29.80 -16.71
N ILE A 911 -8.96 -28.75 -17.35
CA ILE A 911 -10.25 -28.14 -16.96
C ILE A 911 -11.43 -29.07 -17.31
N ILE A 912 -11.29 -29.90 -18.36
CA ILE A 912 -12.32 -30.86 -18.76
C ILE A 912 -12.39 -32.04 -17.78
N ASN A 913 -11.25 -32.55 -17.29
CA ASN A 913 -11.22 -33.69 -16.36
C ASN A 913 -11.70 -33.39 -14.92
N PHE A 914 -11.61 -32.14 -14.46
CA PHE A 914 -12.13 -31.78 -13.12
C PHE A 914 -13.67 -31.71 -13.08
N LYS A 915 -14.31 -31.51 -14.25
CA LYS A 915 -15.77 -31.49 -14.40
C LYS A 915 -16.37 -32.90 -14.44
N GLU A 916 -15.63 -33.89 -14.94
CA GLU A 916 -16.09 -35.29 -15.01
C GLU A 916 -15.96 -36.06 -13.68
N ILE A 917 -14.95 -35.76 -12.87
CA ILE A 917 -14.76 -36.41 -11.55
C ILE A 917 -15.88 -36.07 -10.56
N LEU A 918 -16.51 -34.90 -10.70
CA LEU A 918 -17.68 -34.50 -9.90
C LEU A 918 -19.00 -35.09 -10.42
N CYS A 919 -19.04 -35.63 -11.65
CA CYS A 919 -20.24 -36.20 -12.26
C CYS A 919 -20.35 -37.74 -12.10
N ASN A 920 -19.26 -38.44 -11.74
CA ASN A 920 -19.21 -39.92 -11.72
C ASN A 920 -19.22 -40.58 -10.33
N ILE A 921 -19.61 -39.87 -9.26
CA ILE A 921 -19.92 -40.52 -7.97
C ILE A 921 -21.37 -40.99 -7.98
N THR A 922 -21.59 -42.16 -8.58
CA THR A 922 -22.88 -42.87 -8.60
C THR A 922 -23.07 -43.61 -7.27
N PHE A 923 -23.79 -43.03 -6.31
CA PHE A 923 -24.36 -43.78 -5.18
C PHE A 923 -25.89 -43.82 -5.32
N LYS A 924 -26.44 -45.04 -5.34
CA LYS A 924 -27.86 -45.33 -5.57
C LYS A 924 -28.75 -44.89 -4.38
N GLN A 925 -29.67 -43.97 -4.70
CA GLN A 925 -31.06 -43.76 -4.28
C GLN A 925 -31.51 -43.51 -2.81
N SER A 926 -32.42 -42.51 -2.76
CA SER A 926 -33.65 -42.32 -1.96
C SER A 926 -33.58 -41.90 -0.48
N SER A 927 -33.31 -40.62 -0.23
CA SER A 927 -34.05 -39.90 0.83
C SER A 927 -34.21 -38.40 0.55
N ILE A 928 -35.40 -37.84 0.85
CA ILE A 928 -35.72 -36.40 0.76
C ILE A 928 -34.77 -35.53 1.59
N LYS A 929 -34.24 -36.08 2.71
CA LYS A 929 -33.22 -35.42 3.55
C LYS A 929 -31.91 -35.14 2.81
N TYR A 930 -31.55 -35.95 1.82
CA TYR A 930 -30.30 -35.79 1.07
C TYR A 930 -30.36 -34.69 0.01
N LYS A 931 -31.54 -34.48 -0.62
CA LYS A 931 -31.76 -33.37 -1.56
C LYS A 931 -31.69 -32.02 -0.85
N ILE A 932 -32.14 -31.98 0.41
CA ILE A 932 -32.00 -30.83 1.31
C ILE A 932 -30.51 -30.64 1.64
N PHE A 933 -29.80 -31.67 2.11
CA PHE A 933 -28.37 -31.57 2.46
C PHE A 933 -27.48 -31.15 1.28
N TYR A 934 -27.66 -31.73 0.09
CA TYR A 934 -26.89 -31.36 -1.10
C TYR A 934 -27.15 -29.91 -1.55
N ASN A 935 -28.39 -29.45 -1.50
CA ASN A 935 -28.72 -28.05 -1.80
C ASN A 935 -28.20 -27.09 -0.71
N THR A 936 -28.21 -27.51 0.56
CA THR A 936 -27.62 -26.74 1.68
C THR A 936 -26.10 -26.64 1.55
N VAL A 937 -25.41 -27.72 1.17
CA VAL A 937 -23.95 -27.74 1.00
C VAL A 937 -23.53 -26.97 -0.26
N LYS A 938 -24.25 -27.13 -1.38
CA LYS A 938 -24.02 -26.34 -2.61
C LYS A 938 -24.26 -24.84 -2.39
N SER A 939 -25.26 -24.49 -1.59
CA SER A 939 -25.50 -23.12 -1.11
C SER A 939 -24.35 -22.62 -0.24
N LYS A 940 -23.91 -23.40 0.75
CA LYS A 940 -22.81 -23.06 1.66
C LYS A 940 -21.45 -22.92 0.95
N ILE A 941 -21.19 -23.70 -0.10
CA ILE A 941 -19.96 -23.59 -0.92
C ILE A 941 -19.99 -22.35 -1.83
N LYS A 942 -21.16 -21.97 -2.34
CA LYS A 942 -21.34 -20.70 -3.06
C LYS A 942 -21.19 -19.50 -2.11
N GLN A 943 -21.66 -19.64 -0.86
CA GLN A 943 -21.49 -18.65 0.21
C GLN A 943 -20.05 -18.52 0.68
N SER A 944 -19.26 -19.60 0.81
CA SER A 944 -17.86 -19.51 1.25
C SER A 944 -16.94 -18.87 0.21
N LYS A 945 -17.23 -19.01 -1.09
CA LYS A 945 -16.55 -18.23 -2.16
C LYS A 945 -16.90 -16.74 -2.15
N ILE A 946 -18.03 -16.35 -1.54
CA ILE A 946 -18.42 -14.96 -1.31
C ILE A 946 -17.77 -14.43 -0.03
N ILE A 947 -17.68 -15.26 1.03
CA ILE A 947 -17.05 -14.91 2.31
C ILE A 947 -15.53 -14.68 2.17
N PHE A 948 -14.82 -15.53 1.41
CA PHE A 948 -13.39 -15.29 1.13
C PHE A 948 -13.13 -14.05 0.25
N ARG A 949 -14.15 -13.48 -0.41
CA ARG A 949 -14.03 -12.27 -1.24
C ARG A 949 -14.38 -10.96 -0.50
N ILE A 950 -14.85 -11.06 0.74
CA ILE A 950 -15.20 -9.93 1.62
C ILE A 950 -14.17 -9.79 2.76
N ILE A 951 -13.45 -10.87 3.08
CA ILE A 951 -12.40 -10.90 4.12
C ILE A 951 -11.00 -10.55 3.54
N ASP A 952 -10.76 -10.82 2.25
CA ASP A 952 -9.68 -10.19 1.45
C ASP A 952 -10.15 -8.84 0.89
#